data_AF-A0A6J3D2J0-F1
#
_entry.id   AF-A0A6J3D2J0-F1
#
_cell.length_a   1.000
_cell.length_b   1.000
_cell.length_c   1.000
_cell.angle_alpha   90.00
_cell.angle_beta   90.00
_cell.angle_gamma   90.00
#
_symmetry.space_group_name_H-M   'P 1'
#
loop_
_entity.id
_entity.type
_entity.pdbx_description
1 polymer ?
#
loop_
_entity_poly.entity_id
_entity_poly.type
_entity_poly.pdbx_seq_one_letter_code
_entity_poly.pdbx_strand_id
1 'polypeptide(L)'
;MAVVGIDLGFLNCYIGVARSGGIETIANEYSDRCTPACISLGSKTRAIGNAAKSQIVTNVKNTLHGFKKLHGRAFEDPYIQAERAKLPYELQKMPNGSVGVKVRYLDEERLFAVEQITGMLLAKLKETSESALKKPVADCVISVPSFFTDAERRSVMAAAQIAGLNCLKLMNETTAVALAYGIYKQDLPALDEKPRNVVFVDMGHSAYQVSICAFNKGKLKVLATTFDPFLGGRNFDEALVDYFSEEFRTKYKLSVKENPRALLRLYQECEKLKKLMSANASDLPLNIECFMNDLDVSSKMNRAQFEQLCAALLSRVEPPLRAAMEQAKLDREDIYSIEIVGGATRIPAVKEQISNFFCKEISTTLNADEAVARGCALQCAILSPAFKVREFSITDVVPYSITLRWKSSYEEGTGECEVFSKNHAAPFSKVITFHKKEPFDLEAYYTHPHEVPYPDSRIGRFTIQNVGPQHDGDNSKVKVKVRVNIHGLFSVASASIIEKQNIVGDHSDTPMDTESSSKNQGRDDEQDKMQVDQDEGIQKSQAEQQSQADEETENAGNETKVASGDKQDNPTQPKAKAKVKSIDLPIQASLYRQLGQDLINCYIENEGKMMMQDKLEKERNDAKNAVEEYVYDFRDKLCGVFEKFITEEDTNKLTLMLEDTENWLYEDGEDQPKQVYMDKLQELRKFGQPIQERYMEHEERPKVLNELGKKIQLLMKAVEAYKNKDEKYDHLDPAEMEKVEKYISEAMNWLNSKMNAQNKLSLTQDPVVKVAEILSKSKELDSFCNPIIYKPKPKVEPPSDGQSKANGEHNGPVNGQSGTETRPDPAKDNSQQTKPSGEMEVD
;
A
#
# COMPACT_ATOMS: atom_id res chain seq x y z
N MET A 1 6.93 7.61 -5.35
CA MET A 1 6.32 6.99 -4.15
C MET A 1 4.94 6.49 -4.53
N ALA A 2 4.59 5.26 -4.16
CA ALA A 2 3.21 4.77 -4.21
C ALA A 2 2.50 5.13 -2.90
N VAL A 3 1.16 5.19 -2.92
CA VAL A 3 0.34 5.35 -1.71
C VAL A 3 -0.50 4.10 -1.57
N VAL A 4 -0.27 3.35 -0.49
CA VAL A 4 -0.90 2.05 -0.22
C VAL A 4 -1.33 1.98 1.25
N GLY A 5 -2.62 1.74 1.46
CA GLY A 5 -3.19 1.38 2.75
C GLY A 5 -3.59 -0.09 2.77
N ILE A 6 -3.08 -0.83 3.74
CA ILE A 6 -3.40 -2.25 3.92
C ILE A 6 -4.31 -2.38 5.13
N ASP A 7 -5.52 -2.91 4.93
CA ASP A 7 -6.26 -3.54 6.01
C ASP A 7 -5.79 -4.99 6.17
N LEU A 8 -5.07 -5.28 7.23
CA LEU A 8 -4.56 -6.61 7.58
C LEU A 8 -5.62 -7.36 8.39
N GLY A 9 -6.81 -7.62 7.82
CA GLY A 9 -7.90 -8.29 8.53
C GLY A 9 -7.60 -9.76 8.90
N PHE A 10 -8.34 -10.31 9.87
CA PHE A 10 -8.09 -11.68 10.40
C PHE A 10 -8.47 -12.80 9.43
N LEU A 11 -9.49 -12.59 8.59
CA LEU A 11 -9.99 -13.58 7.61
C LEU A 11 -9.63 -13.19 6.18
N ASN A 12 -9.85 -11.93 5.82
CA ASN A 12 -9.50 -11.32 4.54
C ASN A 12 -8.77 -10.01 4.80
N CYS A 13 -7.92 -9.60 3.87
CA CYS A 13 -7.26 -8.32 3.82
C CYS A 13 -7.76 -7.50 2.62
N TYR A 14 -7.71 -6.18 2.74
CA TYR A 14 -8.14 -5.23 1.70
C TYR A 14 -7.03 -4.22 1.43
N ILE A 15 -6.87 -3.79 0.18
CA ILE A 15 -5.84 -2.83 -0.22
C ILE A 15 -6.51 -1.58 -0.80
N GLY A 16 -6.26 -0.43 -0.18
CA GLY A 16 -6.61 0.89 -0.71
C GLY A 16 -5.39 1.56 -1.35
N VAL A 17 -5.59 2.26 -2.47
CA VAL A 17 -4.53 3.01 -3.17
C VAL A 17 -5.00 4.40 -3.59
N ALA A 18 -4.07 5.31 -3.83
CA ALA A 18 -4.37 6.58 -4.49
C ALA A 18 -4.33 6.45 -6.02
N ARG A 19 -5.45 6.72 -6.69
CA ARG A 19 -5.58 6.74 -8.15
C ARG A 19 -6.54 7.85 -8.58
N SER A 20 -6.27 8.50 -9.72
CA SER A 20 -7.15 9.48 -10.36
C SER A 20 -7.65 10.62 -9.45
N GLY A 21 -6.85 11.05 -8.47
CA GLY A 21 -7.20 12.10 -7.51
C GLY A 21 -8.08 11.63 -6.32
N GLY A 22 -8.43 10.35 -6.25
CA GLY A 22 -9.20 9.75 -5.16
C GLY A 22 -8.48 8.57 -4.48
N ILE A 23 -9.18 7.95 -3.54
CA ILE A 23 -8.77 6.69 -2.89
C ILE A 23 -9.79 5.60 -3.23
N GLU A 24 -9.31 4.54 -3.86
CA GLU A 24 -10.08 3.37 -4.28
C GLU A 24 -9.49 2.09 -3.69
N THR A 25 -10.27 1.00 -3.68
CA THR A 25 -9.77 -0.35 -3.38
C THR A 25 -9.43 -1.09 -4.66
N ILE A 26 -8.33 -1.84 -4.65
CA ILE A 26 -7.90 -2.66 -5.79
C ILE A 26 -8.37 -4.10 -5.66
N ALA A 27 -8.55 -4.75 -6.80
CA ALA A 27 -8.74 -6.19 -6.87
C ALA A 27 -7.40 -6.94 -6.94
N ASN A 28 -7.41 -8.21 -6.52
CA ASN A 28 -6.31 -9.14 -6.71
C ASN A 28 -6.38 -9.86 -8.07
N GLU A 29 -5.48 -10.82 -8.31
CA GLU A 29 -5.40 -11.56 -9.58
C GLU A 29 -6.64 -12.44 -9.87
N TYR A 30 -7.50 -12.71 -8.89
CA TYR A 30 -8.79 -13.40 -9.05
C TYR A 30 -9.95 -12.42 -9.29
N SER A 31 -9.67 -11.12 -9.47
CA SER A 31 -10.64 -10.02 -9.53
C SER A 31 -11.44 -9.77 -8.23
N ASP A 32 -11.10 -10.44 -7.12
CA ASP A 32 -11.67 -10.16 -5.80
C ASP A 32 -11.08 -8.88 -5.20
N ARG A 33 -11.91 -8.02 -4.60
CA ARG A 33 -11.45 -6.87 -3.78
C ARG A 33 -10.83 -7.27 -2.44
N CYS A 34 -10.86 -8.56 -2.08
CA CYS A 34 -10.36 -9.05 -0.81
C CYS A 34 -9.42 -10.24 -1.03
N THR A 35 -8.29 -10.25 -0.33
CA THR A 35 -7.31 -11.35 -0.37
C THR A 35 -7.35 -12.08 0.98
N PRO A 36 -7.72 -13.37 1.04
CA PRO A 36 -7.76 -14.14 2.28
C PRO A 36 -6.45 -14.07 3.07
N ALA A 37 -6.54 -13.97 4.40
CA ALA A 37 -5.41 -14.05 5.32
C ALA A 37 -4.98 -15.52 5.52
N CYS A 38 -4.54 -16.14 4.42
CA CYS A 38 -4.30 -17.58 4.31
C CYS A 38 -3.03 -17.87 3.49
N ILE A 39 -2.21 -18.82 3.96
CA ILE A 39 -0.94 -19.23 3.34
C ILE A 39 -0.90 -20.76 3.35
N SER A 40 -0.73 -21.40 2.19
CA SER A 40 -0.54 -22.84 2.04
C SER A 40 0.89 -23.11 1.60
N LEU A 41 1.58 -24.02 2.30
CA LEU A 41 2.97 -24.37 2.03
C LEU A 41 3.02 -25.78 1.44
N GLY A 42 3.59 -25.92 0.25
CA GLY A 42 3.65 -27.17 -0.52
C GLY A 42 5.07 -27.74 -0.68
N SER A 43 5.18 -28.78 -1.52
CA SER A 43 6.44 -29.45 -1.88
C SER A 43 7.31 -28.66 -2.85
N LYS A 44 6.74 -27.74 -3.64
CA LYS A 44 7.49 -26.91 -4.62
C LYS A 44 7.46 -25.41 -4.34
N THR A 45 6.32 -24.90 -3.85
CA THR A 45 6.02 -23.47 -3.71
C THR A 45 5.07 -23.19 -2.55
N ARG A 46 4.88 -21.90 -2.30
CA ARG A 46 3.86 -21.34 -1.41
C ARG A 46 2.70 -20.82 -2.24
N ALA A 47 1.47 -21.13 -1.82
CA ALA A 47 0.28 -20.44 -2.26
C ALA A 47 -0.16 -19.45 -1.17
N ILE A 48 -0.63 -18.26 -1.56
CA ILE A 48 -1.02 -17.19 -0.62
C ILE A 48 -2.35 -16.58 -1.11
N GLY A 49 -3.23 -16.17 -0.18
CA GLY A 49 -4.50 -15.54 -0.52
C GLY A 49 -5.53 -16.56 -1.03
N ASN A 50 -6.18 -16.23 -2.15
CA ASN A 50 -7.19 -17.09 -2.79
C ASN A 50 -6.64 -18.49 -3.11
N ALA A 51 -5.43 -18.58 -3.66
CA ALA A 51 -4.77 -19.85 -3.98
C ALA A 51 -4.59 -20.75 -2.74
N ALA A 52 -4.23 -20.16 -1.60
CA ALA A 52 -4.12 -20.88 -0.32
C ALA A 52 -5.50 -21.34 0.20
N LYS A 53 -6.51 -20.47 0.10
CA LYS A 53 -7.87 -20.75 0.55
C LYS A 53 -8.50 -21.94 -0.19
N SER A 54 -8.22 -22.08 -1.50
CA SER A 54 -8.66 -23.25 -2.29
C SER A 54 -8.00 -24.57 -1.84
N GLN A 55 -6.85 -24.52 -1.18
CA GLN A 55 -6.10 -25.69 -0.71
C GLN A 55 -6.38 -26.06 0.76
N ILE A 56 -7.19 -25.29 1.50
CA ILE A 56 -7.35 -25.41 2.95
C ILE A 56 -7.85 -26.77 3.44
N VAL A 57 -8.62 -27.50 2.62
CA VAL A 57 -9.10 -28.87 2.96
C VAL A 57 -8.12 -29.95 2.47
N THR A 58 -7.47 -29.75 1.33
CA THR A 58 -6.52 -30.72 0.76
C THR A 58 -5.21 -30.70 1.55
N ASN A 59 -4.59 -29.53 1.71
CA ASN A 59 -3.33 -29.29 2.42
C ASN A 59 -3.53 -28.82 3.88
N VAL A 60 -4.51 -29.39 4.56
CA VAL A 60 -5.03 -28.98 5.88
C VAL A 60 -3.96 -28.72 6.97
N LYS A 61 -2.87 -29.51 7.02
CA LYS A 61 -1.83 -29.36 8.05
C LYS A 61 -0.81 -28.25 7.75
N ASN A 62 -0.68 -27.82 6.50
CA ASN A 62 0.30 -26.82 6.06
C ASN A 62 -0.38 -25.54 5.52
N THR A 63 -1.71 -25.43 5.69
CA THR A 63 -2.49 -24.24 5.34
C THR A 63 -2.81 -23.43 6.59
N LEU A 64 -2.14 -22.29 6.71
CA LEU A 64 -2.16 -21.40 7.85
C LEU A 64 -3.24 -20.33 7.68
N HIS A 65 -4.05 -20.11 8.72
CA HIS A 65 -5.17 -19.16 8.72
C HIS A 65 -5.46 -18.65 10.14
N GLY A 66 -5.90 -17.40 10.29
CA GLY A 66 -6.24 -16.84 11.61
C GLY A 66 -5.04 -16.53 12.51
N PHE A 67 -3.82 -16.53 11.97
CA PHE A 67 -2.58 -16.28 12.70
C PHE A 67 -2.41 -14.84 13.21
N LYS A 68 -3.25 -13.87 12.78
CA LYS A 68 -3.16 -12.45 13.19
C LYS A 68 -3.12 -12.25 14.72
N LYS A 69 -3.87 -13.05 15.49
CA LYS A 69 -3.86 -12.95 16.97
C LYS A 69 -2.69 -13.67 17.65
N LEU A 70 -1.82 -14.36 16.91
CA LEU A 70 -0.63 -15.01 17.44
C LEU A 70 0.57 -14.04 17.56
N HIS A 71 0.47 -12.84 16.95
CA HIS A 71 1.53 -11.83 16.96
C HIS A 71 2.00 -11.48 18.37
N GLY A 72 3.32 -11.34 18.56
CA GLY A 72 3.95 -10.91 19.82
C GLY A 72 3.83 -11.85 21.02
N ARG A 73 2.99 -12.90 20.97
CA ARG A 73 2.62 -13.71 22.14
C ARG A 73 3.65 -14.77 22.51
N ALA A 74 3.67 -15.09 23.81
CA ALA A 74 4.39 -16.23 24.35
C ALA A 74 3.75 -17.54 23.87
N PHE A 75 4.53 -18.62 23.73
CA PHE A 75 3.93 -19.93 23.52
C PHE A 75 3.06 -20.37 24.71
N GLU A 76 3.47 -20.02 25.94
CA GLU A 76 2.77 -20.33 27.18
C GLU A 76 1.53 -19.46 27.47
N ASP A 77 1.16 -18.52 26.60
CA ASP A 77 -0.05 -17.70 26.76
C ASP A 77 -1.31 -18.61 26.81
N PRO A 78 -2.17 -18.51 27.84
CA PRO A 78 -3.41 -19.29 27.93
C PRO A 78 -4.31 -19.18 26.68
N TYR A 79 -4.31 -18.03 26.00
CA TYR A 79 -5.02 -17.86 24.74
C TYR A 79 -4.42 -18.71 23.62
N ILE A 80 -3.08 -18.76 23.53
CA ILE A 80 -2.36 -19.57 22.54
C ILE A 80 -2.58 -21.06 22.79
N GLN A 81 -2.58 -21.51 24.06
CA GLN A 81 -2.88 -22.90 24.39
C GLN A 81 -4.34 -23.28 24.09
N ALA A 82 -5.30 -22.37 24.30
CA ALA A 82 -6.71 -22.59 23.93
C ALA A 82 -6.93 -22.64 22.40
N GLU A 83 -6.26 -21.80 21.62
CA GLU A 83 -6.33 -21.83 20.15
C GLU A 83 -5.58 -23.04 19.56
N ARG A 84 -4.49 -23.50 20.20
CA ARG A 84 -3.73 -24.69 19.76
C ARG A 84 -4.60 -25.95 19.65
N ALA A 85 -5.63 -26.07 20.48
CA ALA A 85 -6.60 -27.18 20.43
C ALA A 85 -7.67 -27.03 19.33
N LYS A 86 -7.76 -25.87 18.66
CA LYS A 86 -8.76 -25.54 17.63
C LYS A 86 -8.18 -25.39 16.22
N LEU A 87 -6.86 -25.33 16.07
CA LEU A 87 -6.18 -25.13 14.78
C LEU A 87 -5.78 -26.47 14.14
N PRO A 88 -5.85 -26.61 12.80
CA PRO A 88 -5.52 -27.85 12.10
C PRO A 88 -4.01 -28.09 11.89
N TYR A 89 -3.19 -27.08 12.21
CA TYR A 89 -1.73 -27.06 12.03
C TYR A 89 -1.01 -26.93 13.39
N GLU A 90 0.26 -27.36 13.47
CA GLU A 90 0.96 -27.48 14.75
C GLU A 90 1.58 -26.15 15.21
N LEU A 91 1.15 -25.64 16.38
CA LEU A 91 1.87 -24.59 17.11
C LEU A 91 3.01 -25.19 17.94
N GLN A 92 4.19 -24.58 17.85
CA GLN A 92 5.41 -24.96 18.58
C GLN A 92 6.06 -23.73 19.23
N LYS A 93 6.90 -23.94 20.24
CA LYS A 93 7.67 -22.89 20.92
C LYS A 93 8.93 -22.54 20.13
N MET A 94 9.12 -21.25 19.85
CA MET A 94 10.35 -20.71 19.24
C MET A 94 11.49 -20.59 20.28
N PRO A 95 12.78 -20.52 19.87
CA PRO A 95 13.91 -20.38 20.81
C PRO A 95 13.87 -19.13 21.70
N ASN A 96 13.28 -18.04 21.22
CA ASN A 96 12.99 -16.80 21.98
C ASN A 96 11.76 -16.93 22.91
N GLY A 97 11.12 -18.09 22.95
CA GLY A 97 9.89 -18.39 23.69
C GLY A 97 8.60 -17.81 23.11
N SER A 98 8.60 -17.20 21.91
CA SER A 98 7.36 -16.84 21.22
C SER A 98 6.65 -18.08 20.68
N VAL A 99 5.39 -17.92 20.28
CA VAL A 99 4.72 -18.90 19.42
C VAL A 99 5.35 -18.89 18.02
N GLY A 100 5.45 -20.07 17.43
CA GLY A 100 5.77 -20.32 16.02
C GLY A 100 4.91 -21.46 15.47
N VAL A 101 4.97 -21.68 14.16
CA VAL A 101 4.15 -22.67 13.47
C VAL A 101 5.02 -23.68 12.73
N LYS A 102 4.80 -24.96 13.02
CA LYS A 102 5.50 -26.08 12.38
C LYS A 102 4.68 -26.61 11.20
N VAL A 103 5.35 -26.77 10.06
CA VAL A 103 4.76 -27.10 8.75
C VAL A 103 5.72 -27.96 7.94
N ARG A 104 5.21 -28.62 6.90
CA ARG A 104 6.04 -29.20 5.84
C ARG A 104 6.10 -28.24 4.65
N TYR A 105 7.31 -27.87 4.22
CA TYR A 105 7.56 -26.99 3.07
C TYR A 105 8.83 -27.44 2.35
N LEU A 106 8.78 -27.54 1.02
CA LEU A 106 9.83 -28.18 0.20
C LEU A 106 10.18 -29.60 0.71
N ASP A 107 9.14 -30.33 1.11
CA ASP A 107 9.16 -31.65 1.73
C ASP A 107 9.99 -31.81 3.03
N GLU A 108 10.55 -30.72 3.56
CA GLU A 108 11.20 -30.65 4.87
C GLU A 108 10.22 -30.18 5.97
N GLU A 109 10.46 -30.58 7.22
CA GLU A 109 9.81 -29.94 8.36
C GLU A 109 10.48 -28.59 8.65
N ARG A 110 9.71 -27.50 8.67
CA ARG A 110 10.20 -26.14 8.97
C ARG A 110 9.33 -25.46 10.02
N LEU A 111 9.94 -24.58 10.79
CA LEU A 111 9.32 -23.83 11.88
C LEU A 111 9.43 -22.33 11.57
N PHE A 112 8.29 -21.66 11.42
CA PHE A 112 8.22 -20.23 11.09
C PHE A 112 7.70 -19.40 12.28
N ALA A 113 8.29 -18.22 12.48
CA ALA A 113 7.74 -17.21 13.38
C ALA A 113 6.46 -16.58 12.80
N VAL A 114 5.58 -16.04 13.65
CA VAL A 114 4.35 -15.36 13.21
C VAL A 114 4.68 -14.13 12.35
N GLU A 115 5.78 -13.45 12.66
CA GLU A 115 6.32 -12.33 11.89
C GLU A 115 6.70 -12.75 10.47
N GLN A 116 7.26 -13.96 10.27
CA GLN A 116 7.56 -14.47 8.94
C GLN A 116 6.27 -14.78 8.17
N ILE A 117 5.31 -15.44 8.82
CA ILE A 117 4.02 -15.84 8.21
C ILE A 117 3.26 -14.60 7.73
N THR A 118 3.08 -13.60 8.59
CA THR A 118 2.47 -12.31 8.18
C THR A 118 3.35 -11.57 7.17
N GLY A 119 4.67 -11.74 7.21
CA GLY A 119 5.59 -11.26 6.17
C GLY A 119 5.27 -11.82 4.78
N MET A 120 5.01 -13.12 4.64
CA MET A 120 4.61 -13.72 3.36
C MET A 120 3.30 -13.11 2.83
N LEU A 121 2.31 -12.91 3.72
CA LEU A 121 1.03 -12.28 3.36
C LEU A 121 1.23 -10.82 2.93
N LEU A 122 2.02 -10.04 3.67
CA LEU A 122 2.32 -8.65 3.33
C LEU A 122 3.13 -8.54 2.03
N ALA A 123 4.04 -9.47 1.75
CA ALA A 123 4.75 -9.55 0.47
C ALA A 123 3.80 -9.83 -0.71
N LYS A 124 2.79 -10.69 -0.51
CA LYS A 124 1.73 -10.91 -1.51
C LYS A 124 0.86 -9.67 -1.73
N LEU A 125 0.43 -8.99 -0.65
CA LEU A 125 -0.35 -7.75 -0.75
C LEU A 125 0.45 -6.61 -1.42
N LYS A 126 1.78 -6.60 -1.24
CA LYS A 126 2.71 -5.74 -1.99
C LYS A 126 2.74 -6.11 -3.48
N GLU A 127 2.93 -7.38 -3.85
CA GLU A 127 2.89 -7.84 -5.26
C GLU A 127 1.57 -7.43 -5.95
N THR A 128 0.42 -7.61 -5.28
CA THR A 128 -0.89 -7.15 -5.78
C THR A 128 -0.92 -5.63 -5.99
N SER A 129 -0.39 -4.87 -5.03
CA SER A 129 -0.32 -3.39 -5.11
C SER A 129 0.57 -2.91 -6.27
N GLU A 130 1.75 -3.51 -6.43
CA GLU A 130 2.69 -3.19 -7.52
C GLU A 130 2.10 -3.57 -8.89
N SER A 131 1.42 -4.72 -8.96
CA SER A 131 0.71 -5.19 -10.15
C SER A 131 -0.45 -4.29 -10.57
N ALA A 132 -1.17 -3.68 -9.61
CA ALA A 132 -2.28 -2.76 -9.87
C ALA A 132 -1.82 -1.31 -10.14
N LEU A 133 -0.69 -0.87 -9.58
CA LEU A 133 -0.15 0.48 -9.76
C LEU A 133 0.89 0.60 -10.88
N LYS A 134 1.42 -0.53 -11.37
CA LYS A 134 2.54 -0.63 -12.33
C LYS A 134 3.78 0.17 -11.88
N LYS A 135 3.99 0.22 -10.56
CA LYS A 135 5.03 1.00 -9.86
C LYS A 135 5.46 0.26 -8.59
N PRO A 136 6.73 0.33 -8.17
CA PRO A 136 7.20 -0.29 -6.93
C PRO A 136 6.55 0.34 -5.69
N VAL A 137 6.32 -0.48 -4.67
CA VAL A 137 5.68 -0.12 -3.39
C VAL A 137 6.68 -0.36 -2.27
N ALA A 138 7.28 0.74 -1.80
CA ALA A 138 8.14 0.75 -0.62
C ALA A 138 7.35 1.12 0.64
N ASP A 139 6.54 2.19 0.58
CA ASP A 139 5.86 2.78 1.72
C ASP A 139 4.40 2.35 1.83
N CYS A 140 3.92 2.10 3.05
CA CYS A 140 2.53 1.76 3.33
C CYS A 140 2.06 2.20 4.72
N VAL A 141 0.74 2.16 4.96
CA VAL A 141 0.11 2.24 6.28
C VAL A 141 -0.69 0.96 6.50
N ILE A 142 -0.53 0.33 7.66
CA ILE A 142 -1.11 -1.00 7.97
C ILE A 142 -2.10 -0.87 9.13
N SER A 143 -3.26 -1.50 9.01
CA SER A 143 -4.27 -1.57 10.08
C SER A 143 -3.86 -2.50 11.21
N VAL A 144 -4.21 -2.13 12.44
CA VAL A 144 -4.17 -3.00 13.62
C VAL A 144 -5.41 -2.76 14.50
N PRO A 145 -5.89 -3.76 15.26
CA PRO A 145 -6.96 -3.54 16.22
C PRO A 145 -6.54 -2.52 17.27
N SER A 146 -7.50 -1.69 17.71
CA SER A 146 -7.25 -0.66 18.73
C SER A 146 -6.61 -1.24 20.00
N PHE A 147 -7.04 -2.45 20.40
CA PHE A 147 -6.56 -3.18 21.56
C PHE A 147 -5.17 -3.84 21.42
N PHE A 148 -4.52 -3.83 20.24
CA PHE A 148 -3.19 -4.42 20.10
C PHE A 148 -2.18 -3.72 21.03
N THR A 149 -1.47 -4.52 21.81
CA THR A 149 -0.40 -4.10 22.72
C THR A 149 0.85 -3.64 21.97
N ASP A 150 1.75 -2.97 22.68
CA ASP A 150 3.08 -2.58 22.19
C ASP A 150 3.87 -3.77 21.59
N ALA A 151 3.80 -4.95 22.21
CA ALA A 151 4.43 -6.18 21.72
C ALA A 151 3.79 -6.70 20.42
N GLU A 152 2.45 -6.78 20.37
CA GLU A 152 1.71 -7.16 19.15
C GLU A 152 1.98 -6.17 18.00
N ARG A 153 2.03 -4.86 18.27
CA ARG A 153 2.37 -3.82 17.31
C ARG A 153 3.80 -3.95 16.78
N ARG A 154 4.80 -4.21 17.64
CA ARG A 154 6.20 -4.46 17.19
C ARG A 154 6.30 -5.70 16.32
N SER A 155 5.57 -6.76 16.65
CA SER A 155 5.49 -8.00 15.87
C SER A 155 4.92 -7.74 14.45
N VAL A 156 3.87 -6.92 14.32
CA VAL A 156 3.35 -6.48 13.00
C VAL A 156 4.36 -5.60 12.24
N MET A 157 5.10 -4.69 12.91
CA MET A 157 6.14 -3.90 12.23
C MET A 157 7.32 -4.77 11.74
N ALA A 158 7.71 -5.80 12.49
CA ALA A 158 8.72 -6.76 12.05
C ALA A 158 8.25 -7.54 10.81
N ALA A 159 6.99 -7.95 10.77
CA ALA A 159 6.40 -8.58 9.58
C ALA A 159 6.44 -7.66 8.33
N ALA A 160 6.18 -6.35 8.51
CA ALA A 160 6.31 -5.38 7.42
C ALA A 160 7.76 -5.24 6.92
N GLN A 161 8.74 -5.23 7.82
CA GLN A 161 10.16 -5.23 7.44
C GLN A 161 10.54 -6.50 6.67
N ILE A 162 10.04 -7.67 7.07
CA ILE A 162 10.27 -8.96 6.38
C ILE A 162 9.71 -8.93 4.94
N ALA A 163 8.56 -8.30 4.72
CA ALA A 163 7.97 -8.08 3.39
C ALA A 163 8.69 -7.00 2.55
N GLY A 164 9.73 -6.35 3.08
CA GLY A 164 10.37 -5.20 2.45
C GLY A 164 9.42 -4.01 2.29
N LEU A 165 8.59 -3.73 3.30
CA LEU A 165 7.68 -2.60 3.39
C LEU A 165 8.08 -1.65 4.53
N ASN A 166 8.22 -0.37 4.20
CA ASN A 166 8.33 0.71 5.17
C ASN A 166 6.92 1.06 5.69
N CYS A 167 6.62 0.67 6.93
CA CYS A 167 5.35 0.99 7.58
C CYS A 167 5.40 2.42 8.15
N LEU A 168 4.89 3.40 7.38
CA LEU A 168 4.86 4.82 7.77
C LEU A 168 4.06 5.07 9.05
N LYS A 169 3.03 4.25 9.28
CA LYS A 169 2.20 4.28 10.49
C LYS A 169 1.45 2.94 10.65
N LEU A 170 1.42 2.41 11.87
CA LEU A 170 0.38 1.46 12.28
C LEU A 170 -0.86 2.27 12.68
N MET A 171 -2.01 1.97 12.09
CA MET A 171 -3.23 2.73 12.31
C MET A 171 -4.30 1.86 12.98
N ASN A 172 -4.94 2.39 14.02
CA ASN A 172 -6.07 1.71 14.66
C ASN A 172 -7.22 1.57 13.64
N GLU A 173 -7.77 0.37 13.49
CA GLU A 173 -8.82 0.03 12.51
C GLU A 173 -10.01 1.00 12.57
N THR A 174 -10.51 1.29 13.78
CA THR A 174 -11.59 2.26 14.02
C THR A 174 -11.20 3.71 13.70
N THR A 175 -9.95 4.12 13.92
CA THR A 175 -9.45 5.45 13.53
C THR A 175 -9.31 5.60 12.01
N ALA A 176 -8.96 4.51 11.31
CA ALA A 176 -8.92 4.50 9.84
C ALA A 176 -10.33 4.71 9.25
N VAL A 177 -11.33 4.02 9.80
CA VAL A 177 -12.76 4.19 9.48
C VAL A 177 -13.21 5.63 9.78
N ALA A 178 -12.83 6.19 10.93
CA ALA A 178 -13.15 7.56 11.30
C ALA A 178 -12.50 8.62 10.39
N LEU A 179 -11.27 8.39 9.89
CA LEU A 179 -10.64 9.24 8.87
C LEU A 179 -11.39 9.14 7.53
N ALA A 180 -11.73 7.93 7.10
CA ALA A 180 -12.48 7.67 5.87
C ALA A 180 -13.87 8.32 5.89
N TYR A 181 -14.50 8.46 7.06
CA TYR A 181 -15.69 9.27 7.26
C TYR A 181 -15.39 10.78 7.19
N GLY A 182 -14.53 11.27 8.09
CA GLY A 182 -14.41 12.70 8.36
C GLY A 182 -13.85 13.54 7.22
N ILE A 183 -12.92 12.99 6.41
CA ILE A 183 -12.25 13.81 5.38
C ILE A 183 -13.15 14.19 4.20
N TYR A 184 -14.16 13.36 3.90
CA TYR A 184 -15.11 13.59 2.80
C TYR A 184 -16.34 14.40 3.22
N LYS A 185 -16.64 14.50 4.53
CA LYS A 185 -17.72 15.38 5.01
C LYS A 185 -17.34 16.86 4.80
N GLN A 186 -18.30 17.64 4.32
CA GLN A 186 -18.17 19.08 4.05
C GLN A 186 -18.90 19.92 5.11
N ASP A 187 -19.91 19.33 5.73
CA ASP A 187 -20.87 19.87 6.70
C ASP A 187 -20.42 19.71 8.17
N LEU A 188 -19.13 19.47 8.41
CA LEU A 188 -18.58 19.37 9.78
C LEU A 188 -18.56 20.74 10.47
N PRO A 189 -18.92 20.84 11.77
CA PRO A 189 -18.88 22.09 12.53
C PRO A 189 -17.52 22.80 12.48
N ALA A 190 -17.51 24.12 12.64
CA ALA A 190 -16.30 24.91 12.78
C ALA A 190 -15.47 24.50 14.03
N LEU A 191 -14.24 25.02 14.17
CA LEU A 191 -13.32 24.61 15.24
C LEU A 191 -13.69 25.18 16.63
N ASP A 192 -14.51 26.23 16.62
CA ASP A 192 -15.12 26.96 17.72
C ASP A 192 -16.53 26.48 18.08
N GLU A 193 -17.19 25.75 17.18
CA GLU A 193 -18.49 25.10 17.42
C GLU A 193 -18.35 23.79 18.20
N LYS A 194 -19.45 23.34 18.83
CA LYS A 194 -19.52 22.01 19.46
C LYS A 194 -19.17 20.93 18.42
N PRO A 195 -18.28 19.97 18.73
CA PRO A 195 -17.91 18.92 17.80
C PRO A 195 -19.09 17.99 17.52
N ARG A 196 -19.13 17.44 16.32
CA ARG A 196 -20.07 16.37 15.95
C ARG A 196 -19.52 15.04 16.48
N ASN A 197 -20.16 14.47 17.51
CA ASN A 197 -19.78 13.16 18.04
C ASN A 197 -20.39 12.03 17.20
N VAL A 198 -19.57 11.11 16.71
CA VAL A 198 -19.99 9.94 15.93
C VAL A 198 -19.40 8.69 16.58
N VAL A 199 -20.24 7.66 16.74
CA VAL A 199 -19.79 6.34 17.20
C VAL A 199 -19.47 5.49 15.97
N PHE A 200 -18.29 4.88 15.93
CA PHE A 200 -17.92 3.85 14.97
C PHE A 200 -17.95 2.49 15.67
N VAL A 201 -18.66 1.54 15.06
CA VAL A 201 -18.82 0.18 15.59
C VAL A 201 -18.34 -0.82 14.53
N ASP A 202 -17.24 -1.50 14.82
CA ASP A 202 -16.66 -2.53 13.97
C ASP A 202 -16.89 -3.92 14.60
N MET A 203 -17.42 -4.86 13.82
CA MET A 203 -17.38 -6.28 14.18
C MET A 203 -16.84 -7.10 13.01
N GLY A 204 -15.54 -7.40 13.07
CA GLY A 204 -14.85 -8.23 12.10
C GLY A 204 -15.11 -9.73 12.30
N HIS A 205 -14.25 -10.57 11.71
CA HIS A 205 -14.32 -12.02 11.89
C HIS A 205 -13.97 -12.46 13.33
N SER A 206 -13.13 -11.73 14.07
CA SER A 206 -12.56 -12.24 15.32
C SER A 206 -12.62 -11.30 16.53
N ALA A 207 -13.05 -10.06 16.35
CA ALA A 207 -13.08 -9.05 17.41
C ALA A 207 -14.16 -7.99 17.13
N TYR A 208 -14.59 -7.34 18.21
CA TYR A 208 -15.60 -6.31 18.24
C TYR A 208 -15.00 -5.05 18.85
N GLN A 209 -15.16 -3.90 18.20
CA GLN A 209 -14.49 -2.65 18.55
C GLN A 209 -15.46 -1.48 18.44
N VAL A 210 -15.37 -0.55 19.39
CA VAL A 210 -16.17 0.66 19.46
C VAL A 210 -15.23 1.84 19.65
N SER A 211 -15.46 2.93 18.90
CA SER A 211 -14.70 4.18 19.04
C SER A 211 -15.64 5.37 18.94
N ILE A 212 -15.53 6.31 19.88
CA ILE A 212 -16.31 7.54 19.87
C ILE A 212 -15.41 8.69 19.43
N CYS A 213 -15.81 9.37 18.36
CA CYS A 213 -15.00 10.35 17.66
C CYS A 213 -15.69 11.71 17.61
N ALA A 214 -15.00 12.75 18.08
CA ALA A 214 -15.38 14.14 17.93
C ALA A 214 -14.82 14.71 16.62
N PHE A 215 -15.70 15.26 15.77
CA PHE A 215 -15.33 15.91 14.51
C PHE A 215 -15.60 17.42 14.51
N ASN A 216 -14.61 18.17 14.04
CA ASN A 216 -14.75 19.53 13.54
C ASN A 216 -14.15 19.60 12.12
N LYS A 217 -14.34 20.71 11.42
CA LYS A 217 -13.82 20.99 10.08
C LYS A 217 -12.29 20.85 10.03
N GLY A 218 -11.81 19.77 9.42
CA GLY A 218 -10.37 19.47 9.33
C GLY A 218 -9.75 18.82 10.58
N LYS A 219 -10.56 18.31 11.52
CA LYS A 219 -10.08 17.75 12.79
C LYS A 219 -10.90 16.55 13.26
N LEU A 220 -10.22 15.46 13.55
CA LEU A 220 -10.73 14.26 14.21
C LEU A 220 -10.01 14.08 15.55
N LYS A 221 -10.76 13.90 16.63
CA LYS A 221 -10.25 13.45 17.93
C LYS A 221 -11.03 12.21 18.38
N VAL A 222 -10.33 11.10 18.59
CA VAL A 222 -10.88 9.95 19.33
C VAL A 222 -11.04 10.35 20.81
N LEU A 223 -12.21 10.09 21.39
CA LEU A 223 -12.53 10.39 22.79
C LEU A 223 -12.31 9.16 23.69
N ALA A 224 -12.80 8.01 23.24
CA ALA A 224 -12.65 6.73 23.92
C ALA A 224 -12.68 5.58 22.90
N THR A 225 -11.96 4.50 23.19
CA THR A 225 -12.08 3.23 22.44
C THR A 225 -12.28 2.06 23.41
N THR A 226 -13.19 1.16 23.08
CA THR A 226 -13.50 -0.06 23.85
C THR A 226 -13.69 -1.23 22.88
N PHE A 227 -13.68 -2.45 23.40
CA PHE A 227 -13.63 -3.65 22.58
C PHE A 227 -14.04 -4.90 23.36
N ASP A 228 -14.53 -5.90 22.65
CA ASP A 228 -14.45 -7.31 23.07
C ASP A 228 -13.50 -8.03 22.10
N PRO A 229 -12.29 -8.41 22.55
CA PRO A 229 -11.28 -9.00 21.68
C PRO A 229 -11.55 -10.48 21.38
N PHE A 230 -12.65 -11.05 21.89
CA PHE A 230 -13.06 -12.46 21.73
C PHE A 230 -14.52 -12.60 21.27
N LEU A 231 -15.08 -11.57 20.62
CA LEU A 231 -16.41 -11.58 20.00
C LEU A 231 -16.29 -11.16 18.53
N GLY A 232 -16.72 -12.01 17.60
CA GLY A 232 -16.77 -11.67 16.18
C GLY A 232 -17.38 -12.80 15.36
N GLY A 233 -17.38 -12.63 14.03
CA GLY A 233 -18.00 -13.58 13.09
C GLY A 233 -17.70 -15.07 13.34
N ARG A 234 -16.47 -15.41 13.74
CA ARG A 234 -15.99 -16.76 14.08
C ARG A 234 -16.75 -17.40 15.23
N ASN A 235 -17.15 -16.63 16.24
CA ASN A 235 -17.84 -17.18 17.41
C ASN A 235 -19.26 -17.63 17.04
N PHE A 236 -19.91 -16.91 16.12
CA PHE A 236 -21.18 -17.31 15.53
C PHE A 236 -21.02 -18.52 14.59
N ASP A 237 -19.89 -18.66 13.88
CA ASP A 237 -19.57 -19.87 13.10
C ASP A 237 -19.34 -21.08 14.01
N GLU A 238 -18.55 -20.90 15.07
CA GLU A 238 -18.24 -21.94 16.07
C GLU A 238 -19.50 -22.45 16.78
N ALA A 239 -20.45 -21.57 17.12
CA ALA A 239 -21.74 -21.97 17.68
C ALA A 239 -22.57 -22.86 16.72
N LEU A 240 -22.62 -22.53 15.42
CA LEU A 240 -23.27 -23.37 14.42
C LEU A 240 -22.53 -24.70 14.21
N VAL A 241 -21.20 -24.68 14.16
CA VAL A 241 -20.38 -25.90 14.04
C VAL A 241 -20.57 -26.83 15.23
N ASP A 242 -20.68 -26.30 16.46
CA ASP A 242 -20.94 -27.08 17.66
C ASP A 242 -22.34 -27.70 17.63
N TYR A 243 -23.37 -26.94 17.24
CA TYR A 243 -24.74 -27.45 17.07
C TYR A 243 -24.80 -28.59 16.05
N PHE A 244 -24.27 -28.39 14.84
CA PHE A 244 -24.33 -29.41 13.79
C PHE A 244 -23.41 -30.61 14.08
N SER A 245 -22.28 -30.41 14.77
CA SER A 245 -21.45 -31.52 15.24
C SER A 245 -22.24 -32.45 16.17
N GLU A 246 -23.04 -31.89 17.09
CA GLU A 246 -23.85 -32.65 18.03
C GLU A 246 -25.09 -33.29 17.35
N GLU A 247 -25.74 -32.59 16.41
CA GLU A 247 -26.78 -33.20 15.57
C GLU A 247 -26.22 -34.38 14.79
N PHE A 248 -25.07 -34.24 14.13
CA PHE A 248 -24.49 -35.31 13.30
C PHE A 248 -23.94 -36.47 14.13
N ARG A 249 -23.41 -36.22 15.33
CA ARG A 249 -23.08 -37.26 16.32
C ARG A 249 -24.33 -38.05 16.74
N THR A 250 -25.47 -37.38 16.86
CA THR A 250 -26.75 -38.01 17.26
C THR A 250 -27.43 -38.76 16.11
N LYS A 251 -27.52 -38.14 14.93
CA LYS A 251 -28.29 -38.56 13.76
C LYS A 251 -27.53 -39.52 12.84
N TYR A 252 -26.27 -39.21 12.54
CA TYR A 252 -25.41 -39.95 11.60
C TYR A 252 -24.29 -40.74 12.30
N LYS A 253 -24.12 -40.59 13.62
CA LYS A 253 -23.04 -41.19 14.44
C LYS A 253 -21.63 -40.75 14.02
N LEU A 254 -21.50 -39.52 13.50
CA LEU A 254 -20.24 -38.96 13.01
C LEU A 254 -19.53 -38.08 14.05
N SER A 255 -18.28 -38.42 14.38
CA SER A 255 -17.39 -37.59 15.21
C SER A 255 -16.68 -36.51 14.39
N VAL A 256 -17.40 -35.43 14.04
CA VAL A 256 -16.86 -34.35 13.16
C VAL A 256 -15.56 -33.75 13.69
N LYS A 257 -15.47 -33.51 15.00
CA LYS A 257 -14.32 -32.85 15.65
C LYS A 257 -13.04 -33.68 15.65
N GLU A 258 -13.12 -34.98 15.39
CA GLU A 258 -11.96 -35.87 15.28
C GLU A 258 -11.31 -35.83 13.89
N ASN A 259 -11.99 -35.30 12.87
CA ASN A 259 -11.51 -35.21 11.49
C ASN A 259 -11.36 -33.74 11.04
N PRO A 260 -10.12 -33.18 11.01
CA PRO A 260 -9.87 -31.79 10.63
C PRO A 260 -10.43 -31.39 9.25
N ARG A 261 -10.49 -32.31 8.28
CA ARG A 261 -11.05 -32.02 6.94
C ARG A 261 -12.56 -31.88 6.99
N ALA A 262 -13.26 -32.74 7.73
CA ALA A 262 -14.70 -32.66 7.92
C ALA A 262 -15.08 -31.42 8.75
N LEU A 263 -14.32 -31.13 9.81
CA LEU A 263 -14.50 -29.93 10.63
C LEU A 263 -14.34 -28.64 9.80
N LEU A 264 -13.32 -28.55 8.94
CA LEU A 264 -13.14 -27.38 8.05
C LEU A 264 -14.26 -27.25 7.00
N ARG A 265 -14.72 -28.37 6.41
CA ARG A 265 -15.90 -28.36 5.52
C ARG A 265 -17.14 -27.83 6.26
N LEU A 266 -17.39 -28.29 7.48
CA LEU A 266 -18.52 -27.82 8.28
C LEU A 266 -18.39 -26.33 8.63
N TYR A 267 -17.19 -25.84 8.97
CA TYR A 267 -16.93 -24.40 9.16
C TYR A 267 -17.25 -23.58 7.90
N GLN A 268 -16.90 -24.07 6.71
CA GLN A 268 -17.20 -23.38 5.43
C GLN A 268 -18.71 -23.28 5.17
N GLU A 269 -19.47 -24.36 5.38
CA GLU A 269 -20.92 -24.34 5.20
C GLU A 269 -21.65 -23.56 6.30
N CYS A 270 -21.16 -23.59 7.55
CA CYS A 270 -21.67 -22.72 8.62
C CYS A 270 -21.44 -21.23 8.31
N GLU A 271 -20.28 -20.84 7.77
CA GLU A 271 -20.00 -19.45 7.40
C GLU A 271 -20.91 -18.97 6.26
N LYS A 272 -21.18 -19.83 5.27
CA LYS A 272 -22.18 -19.59 4.21
C LYS A 272 -23.59 -19.45 4.79
N LEU A 273 -24.02 -20.40 5.62
CA LEU A 273 -25.36 -20.43 6.22
C LEU A 273 -25.62 -19.18 7.08
N LYS A 274 -24.65 -18.75 7.88
CA LYS A 274 -24.70 -17.49 8.66
C LYS A 274 -24.91 -16.26 7.77
N LYS A 275 -24.21 -16.18 6.63
CA LYS A 275 -24.38 -15.10 5.64
C LYS A 275 -25.76 -15.14 4.99
N LEU A 276 -26.25 -16.33 4.61
CA LEU A 276 -27.59 -16.51 4.06
C LEU A 276 -28.69 -16.15 5.06
N MET A 277 -28.56 -16.52 6.34
CA MET A 277 -29.47 -16.14 7.43
C MET A 277 -29.46 -14.63 7.71
N SER A 278 -28.39 -13.91 7.37
CA SER A 278 -28.35 -12.45 7.50
C SER A 278 -29.25 -11.74 6.47
N ALA A 279 -29.54 -12.39 5.33
CA ALA A 279 -30.52 -11.92 4.35
C ALA A 279 -31.92 -12.53 4.60
N ASN A 280 -32.01 -13.86 4.63
CA ASN A 280 -33.27 -14.61 4.71
C ASN A 280 -33.60 -15.03 6.14
N ALA A 281 -34.88 -14.99 6.53
CA ALA A 281 -35.32 -15.36 7.88
C ALA A 281 -35.86 -16.80 7.99
N SER A 282 -36.22 -17.40 6.87
CA SER A 282 -36.81 -18.75 6.76
C SER A 282 -35.82 -19.86 7.10
N ASP A 283 -36.31 -21.09 7.15
CA ASP A 283 -35.47 -22.29 7.09
C ASP A 283 -34.57 -22.25 5.83
N LEU A 284 -33.28 -22.50 6.03
CA LEU A 284 -32.26 -22.64 5.00
C LEU A 284 -31.59 -24.01 5.18
N PRO A 285 -31.36 -24.77 4.09
CA PRO A 285 -30.72 -26.07 4.16
C PRO A 285 -29.21 -25.94 4.40
N LEU A 286 -28.65 -26.92 5.10
CA LEU A 286 -27.22 -27.23 5.12
C LEU A 286 -27.07 -28.68 4.64
N ASN A 287 -26.51 -28.84 3.45
CA ASN A 287 -26.25 -30.13 2.82
C ASN A 287 -24.75 -30.23 2.54
N ILE A 288 -24.10 -31.33 2.91
CA ILE A 288 -22.69 -31.58 2.61
C ILE A 288 -22.54 -33.01 2.08
N GLU A 289 -22.13 -33.13 0.82
CA GLU A 289 -21.91 -34.40 0.12
C GLU A 289 -20.56 -35.03 0.51
N CYS A 290 -20.51 -36.36 0.55
CA CYS A 290 -19.33 -37.16 0.90
C CYS A 290 -18.57 -36.61 2.13
N PHE A 291 -19.31 -36.27 3.19
CA PHE A 291 -18.83 -35.45 4.29
C PHE A 291 -17.80 -36.19 5.17
N MET A 292 -18.17 -37.39 5.61
CA MET A 292 -17.32 -38.36 6.30
C MET A 292 -17.81 -39.77 5.97
N ASN A 293 -16.88 -40.73 5.81
CA ASN A 293 -17.18 -42.16 5.60
C ASN A 293 -18.17 -42.41 4.44
N ASP A 294 -18.06 -41.60 3.38
CA ASP A 294 -18.93 -41.60 2.20
C ASP A 294 -20.44 -41.43 2.50
N LEU A 295 -20.75 -40.81 3.66
CA LEU A 295 -22.10 -40.38 4.04
C LEU A 295 -22.31 -38.90 3.75
N ASP A 296 -23.45 -38.58 3.14
CA ASP A 296 -23.97 -37.23 3.01
C ASP A 296 -24.68 -36.80 4.30
N VAL A 297 -24.52 -35.53 4.68
CA VAL A 297 -25.25 -34.94 5.81
C VAL A 297 -26.17 -33.83 5.34
N SER A 298 -27.41 -33.84 5.84
CA SER A 298 -28.42 -32.84 5.53
C SER A 298 -29.14 -32.39 6.80
N SER A 299 -29.26 -31.08 6.98
CA SER A 299 -30.04 -30.44 8.04
C SER A 299 -30.53 -29.05 7.59
N LYS A 300 -31.07 -28.26 8.50
CA LYS A 300 -31.54 -26.89 8.25
C LYS A 300 -31.38 -26.02 9.50
N MET A 301 -31.36 -24.70 9.28
CA MET A 301 -31.39 -23.67 10.34
C MET A 301 -32.25 -22.50 9.85
N ASN A 302 -32.93 -21.81 10.77
CA ASN A 302 -33.51 -20.50 10.50
C ASN A 302 -32.92 -19.43 11.42
N ARG A 303 -33.15 -18.16 11.08
CA ARG A 303 -32.58 -17.01 11.80
C ARG A 303 -32.91 -17.03 13.29
N ALA A 304 -34.16 -17.31 13.66
CA ALA A 304 -34.60 -17.29 15.06
C ALA A 304 -33.89 -18.36 15.91
N GLN A 305 -33.71 -19.58 15.38
CA GLN A 305 -32.95 -20.63 16.03
C GLN A 305 -31.47 -20.26 16.20
N PHE A 306 -30.85 -19.67 15.17
CA PHE A 306 -29.47 -19.20 15.22
C PHE A 306 -29.27 -18.05 16.22
N GLU A 307 -30.19 -17.08 16.27
CA GLU A 307 -30.14 -15.96 17.22
C GLU A 307 -30.38 -16.43 18.67
N GLN A 308 -31.26 -17.42 18.88
CA GLN A 308 -31.43 -18.09 20.18
C GLN A 308 -30.16 -18.85 20.61
N LEU A 309 -29.55 -19.62 19.70
CA LEU A 309 -28.29 -20.34 19.92
C LEU A 309 -27.14 -19.38 20.29
N CYS A 310 -27.13 -18.19 19.69
CA CYS A 310 -26.08 -17.18 19.89
C CYS A 310 -26.42 -16.12 20.96
N ALA A 311 -27.47 -16.30 21.77
CA ALA A 311 -27.93 -15.30 22.74
C ALA A 311 -26.82 -14.83 23.72
N ALA A 312 -25.93 -15.73 24.16
CA ALA A 312 -24.80 -15.41 25.04
C ALA A 312 -23.62 -14.69 24.33
N LEU A 313 -23.61 -14.66 22.99
CA LEU A 313 -22.72 -13.81 22.19
C LEU A 313 -23.37 -12.44 21.93
N LEU A 314 -24.68 -12.40 21.68
CA LEU A 314 -25.44 -11.17 21.46
C LEU A 314 -25.47 -10.28 22.71
N SER A 315 -25.55 -10.85 23.91
CA SER A 315 -25.48 -10.08 25.17
C SER A 315 -24.11 -9.42 25.43
N ARG A 316 -23.06 -9.82 24.71
CA ARG A 316 -21.71 -9.20 24.78
C ARG A 316 -21.55 -7.99 23.84
N VAL A 317 -22.57 -7.65 23.06
CA VAL A 317 -22.58 -6.45 22.20
C VAL A 317 -22.75 -5.17 23.02
N GLU A 318 -23.57 -5.19 24.08
CA GLU A 318 -23.86 -3.98 24.87
C GLU A 318 -22.70 -3.45 25.75
N PRO A 319 -21.93 -4.29 26.48
CA PRO A 319 -20.97 -3.78 27.46
C PRO A 319 -19.86 -2.87 26.88
N PRO A 320 -19.28 -3.14 25.68
CA PRO A 320 -18.35 -2.20 25.06
C PRO A 320 -18.98 -0.85 24.68
N LEU A 321 -20.24 -0.84 24.20
CA LEU A 321 -20.97 0.40 23.90
C LEU A 321 -21.17 1.24 25.17
N ARG A 322 -21.61 0.60 26.25
CA ARG A 322 -21.80 1.21 27.57
C ARG A 322 -20.50 1.80 28.11
N ALA A 323 -19.42 1.03 28.10
CA ALA A 323 -18.11 1.48 28.55
C ALA A 323 -17.52 2.61 27.67
N ALA A 324 -17.86 2.66 26.38
CA ALA A 324 -17.42 3.74 25.50
C ALA A 324 -18.08 5.08 25.87
N MET A 325 -19.39 5.08 26.12
CA MET A 325 -20.13 6.28 26.54
C MET A 325 -19.62 6.82 27.88
N GLU A 326 -19.44 5.93 28.87
CA GLU A 326 -18.90 6.26 30.19
C GLU A 326 -17.49 6.88 30.11
N GLN A 327 -16.60 6.29 29.30
CA GLN A 327 -15.24 6.80 29.11
C GLN A 327 -15.18 8.11 28.30
N ALA A 328 -16.09 8.30 27.33
CA ALA A 328 -16.22 9.54 26.58
C ALA A 328 -16.88 10.68 27.39
N LYS A 329 -17.63 10.34 28.46
CA LYS A 329 -18.43 11.26 29.28
C LYS A 329 -19.45 12.05 28.45
N LEU A 330 -20.22 11.31 27.65
CA LEU A 330 -21.31 11.81 26.82
C LEU A 330 -22.61 11.08 27.17
N ASP A 331 -23.74 11.76 26.98
CA ASP A 331 -25.07 11.14 27.03
C ASP A 331 -25.49 10.64 25.63
N ARG A 332 -26.59 9.88 25.52
CA ARG A 332 -27.02 9.28 24.24
C ARG A 332 -27.42 10.35 23.22
N GLU A 333 -27.94 11.45 23.74
CA GLU A 333 -28.44 12.62 23.05
C GLU A 333 -27.30 13.43 22.38
N ASP A 334 -26.06 13.34 22.90
CA ASP A 334 -24.87 13.97 22.31
C ASP A 334 -24.37 13.27 21.04
N ILE A 335 -24.85 12.06 20.74
CA ILE A 335 -24.39 11.25 19.60
C ILE A 335 -25.15 11.63 18.32
N TYR A 336 -24.42 12.19 17.35
CA TYR A 336 -24.99 12.60 16.07
C TYR A 336 -25.40 11.40 15.20
N SER A 337 -24.52 10.41 15.04
CA SER A 337 -24.76 9.18 14.26
C SER A 337 -23.92 8.01 14.75
N ILE A 338 -24.33 6.79 14.38
CA ILE A 338 -23.65 5.53 14.69
C ILE A 338 -23.33 4.85 13.36
N GLU A 339 -22.07 4.81 12.93
CA GLU A 339 -21.67 4.16 11.68
C GLU A 339 -21.17 2.73 11.96
N ILE A 340 -21.78 1.72 11.30
CA ILE A 340 -21.37 0.31 11.45
C ILE A 340 -20.46 -0.15 10.31
N VAL A 341 -19.44 -0.93 10.64
CA VAL A 341 -18.51 -1.57 9.70
C VAL A 341 -18.17 -3.01 10.15
N GLY A 342 -17.35 -3.71 9.38
CA GLY A 342 -16.92 -5.08 9.67
C GLY A 342 -17.97 -6.14 9.30
N GLY A 343 -17.50 -7.31 8.87
CA GLY A 343 -18.35 -8.33 8.23
C GLY A 343 -19.51 -8.85 9.08
N ALA A 344 -19.39 -8.88 10.41
CA ALA A 344 -20.37 -9.45 11.32
C ALA A 344 -21.47 -8.48 11.78
N THR A 345 -21.30 -7.15 11.63
CA THR A 345 -22.39 -6.17 11.86
C THR A 345 -23.53 -6.30 10.83
N ARG A 346 -23.39 -7.17 9.83
CA ARG A 346 -24.47 -7.55 8.91
C ARG A 346 -25.55 -8.43 9.56
N ILE A 347 -25.26 -9.11 10.67
CA ILE A 347 -26.22 -9.95 11.41
C ILE A 347 -27.36 -9.07 11.98
N PRO A 348 -28.65 -9.38 11.69
CA PRO A 348 -29.78 -8.56 12.14
C PRO A 348 -29.82 -8.30 13.66
N ALA A 349 -29.75 -9.34 14.50
CA ALA A 349 -29.72 -9.15 15.96
C ALA A 349 -28.56 -8.27 16.46
N VAL A 350 -27.38 -8.27 15.81
CA VAL A 350 -26.26 -7.39 16.18
C VAL A 350 -26.60 -5.92 15.90
N LYS A 351 -27.23 -5.64 14.75
CA LYS A 351 -27.75 -4.30 14.42
C LYS A 351 -28.80 -3.85 15.42
N GLU A 352 -29.71 -4.75 15.78
CA GLU A 352 -30.80 -4.47 16.72
C GLU A 352 -30.26 -4.13 18.12
N GLN A 353 -29.32 -4.90 18.66
CA GLN A 353 -28.68 -4.60 19.95
C GLN A 353 -28.01 -3.21 19.97
N ILE A 354 -27.30 -2.84 18.90
CA ILE A 354 -26.68 -1.50 18.76
C ILE A 354 -27.76 -0.40 18.70
N SER A 355 -28.78 -0.59 17.85
CA SER A 355 -29.87 0.38 17.66
C SER A 355 -30.71 0.57 18.93
N ASN A 356 -30.98 -0.51 19.65
CA ASN A 356 -31.72 -0.50 20.92
C ASN A 356 -30.91 0.18 22.04
N PHE A 357 -29.59 -0.07 22.11
CA PHE A 357 -28.73 0.59 23.09
C PHE A 357 -28.69 2.11 22.92
N PHE A 358 -28.56 2.63 21.69
CA PHE A 358 -28.57 4.08 21.45
C PHE A 358 -29.98 4.68 21.32
N CYS A 359 -31.02 3.84 21.23
CA CYS A 359 -32.39 4.24 20.90
C CYS A 359 -32.48 5.06 19.58
N LYS A 360 -31.63 4.71 18.60
CA LYS A 360 -31.36 5.52 17.40
C LYS A 360 -30.95 4.66 16.22
N GLU A 361 -31.41 5.02 15.02
CA GLU A 361 -31.07 4.30 13.79
C GLU A 361 -29.56 4.31 13.49
N ILE A 362 -29.06 3.16 13.04
CA ILE A 362 -27.68 2.99 12.61
C ILE A 362 -27.48 3.45 11.17
N SER A 363 -26.33 4.07 10.93
CA SER A 363 -25.88 4.56 9.63
C SER A 363 -24.93 3.57 8.95
N THR A 364 -25.01 3.52 7.63
CA THR A 364 -24.12 2.72 6.77
C THR A 364 -23.61 3.58 5.60
N THR A 365 -23.10 4.79 5.90
CA THR A 365 -22.59 5.70 4.84
C THR A 365 -21.19 5.32 4.36
N LEU A 366 -20.54 4.39 5.06
CA LEU A 366 -19.28 3.77 4.70
C LEU A 366 -19.49 2.35 4.13
N ASN A 367 -18.62 1.94 3.21
CA ASN A 367 -18.53 0.53 2.82
C ASN A 367 -17.91 -0.27 3.98
N ALA A 368 -18.71 -1.17 4.57
CA ALA A 368 -18.37 -1.91 5.79
C ALA A 368 -17.10 -2.78 5.69
N ASP A 369 -16.70 -3.21 4.49
CA ASP A 369 -15.50 -4.03 4.29
C ASP A 369 -14.28 -3.20 3.88
N GLU A 370 -14.49 -2.09 3.15
CA GLU A 370 -13.41 -1.32 2.53
C GLU A 370 -12.96 -0.09 3.35
N ALA A 371 -13.76 0.35 4.33
CA ALA A 371 -13.53 1.60 5.06
C ALA A 371 -12.16 1.67 5.76
N VAL A 372 -11.69 0.56 6.34
CA VAL A 372 -10.38 0.49 7.00
C VAL A 372 -9.24 0.72 6.00
N ALA A 373 -9.22 -0.04 4.89
CA ALA A 373 -8.16 0.05 3.88
C ALA A 373 -8.12 1.43 3.20
N ARG A 374 -9.30 2.03 2.92
CA ARG A 374 -9.40 3.40 2.39
C ARG A 374 -8.92 4.43 3.42
N GLY A 375 -9.20 4.23 4.70
CA GLY A 375 -8.65 5.03 5.81
C GLY A 375 -7.12 4.96 5.90
N CYS A 376 -6.55 3.76 5.86
CA CYS A 376 -5.10 3.56 5.82
C CYS A 376 -4.47 4.24 4.58
N ALA A 377 -5.12 4.18 3.42
CA ALA A 377 -4.61 4.79 2.18
C ALA A 377 -4.70 6.32 2.22
N LEU A 378 -5.75 6.90 2.81
CA LEU A 378 -5.85 8.33 3.12
C LEU A 378 -4.72 8.77 4.08
N GLN A 379 -4.46 8.00 5.13
CA GLN A 379 -3.37 8.27 6.07
C GLN A 379 -1.99 8.16 5.40
N CYS A 380 -1.80 7.21 4.49
CA CYS A 380 -0.58 7.07 3.69
C CYS A 380 -0.41 8.25 2.71
N ALA A 381 -1.50 8.74 2.11
CA ALA A 381 -1.48 9.95 1.27
C ALA A 381 -1.07 11.19 2.07
N ILE A 382 -1.63 11.38 3.27
CA ILE A 382 -1.30 12.51 4.18
C ILE A 382 0.18 12.49 4.62
N LEU A 383 0.78 11.30 4.73
CA LEU A 383 2.20 11.14 5.08
C LEU A 383 3.15 11.18 3.86
N SER A 384 2.63 11.19 2.64
CA SER A 384 3.44 11.17 1.42
C SER A 384 3.78 12.58 0.93
N PRO A 385 5.06 12.96 0.80
CA PRO A 385 5.45 14.26 0.26
C PRO A 385 5.08 14.45 -1.23
N ALA A 386 4.63 13.38 -1.91
CA ALA A 386 4.22 13.42 -3.31
C ALA A 386 2.73 13.72 -3.53
N PHE A 387 1.89 13.73 -2.48
CA PHE A 387 0.44 13.88 -2.59
C PHE A 387 -0.07 15.04 -1.72
N LYS A 388 -0.63 16.08 -2.35
CA LYS A 388 -1.24 17.20 -1.61
C LYS A 388 -2.69 16.88 -1.24
N VAL A 389 -2.89 16.33 -0.04
CA VAL A 389 -4.21 16.01 0.53
C VAL A 389 -4.80 17.24 1.25
N ARG A 390 -6.13 17.26 1.42
CA ARG A 390 -6.82 18.20 2.34
C ARG A 390 -6.23 18.07 3.74
N GLU A 391 -5.86 19.18 4.36
CA GLU A 391 -5.37 19.19 5.75
C GLU A 391 -6.43 18.63 6.70
N PHE A 392 -6.05 17.60 7.45
CA PHE A 392 -6.94 16.89 8.37
C PHE A 392 -6.14 16.37 9.57
N SER A 393 -6.31 17.03 10.72
CA SER A 393 -5.62 16.66 11.96
C SER A 393 -6.28 15.44 12.61
N ILE A 394 -5.48 14.45 13.01
CA ILE A 394 -5.94 13.20 13.62
C ILE A 394 -5.29 13.05 14.99
N THR A 395 -6.10 13.08 16.05
CA THR A 395 -5.68 12.73 17.42
C THR A 395 -6.27 11.37 17.76
N ASP A 396 -5.41 10.36 17.93
CA ASP A 396 -5.78 9.01 18.38
C ASP A 396 -5.60 8.91 19.91
N VAL A 397 -5.83 7.74 20.50
CA VAL A 397 -5.70 7.51 21.95
C VAL A 397 -4.87 6.28 22.31
N VAL A 398 -4.29 6.28 23.52
CA VAL A 398 -3.65 5.11 24.12
C VAL A 398 -4.73 4.23 24.78
N PRO A 399 -4.89 2.95 24.40
CA PRO A 399 -5.96 2.07 24.91
C PRO A 399 -5.78 1.61 26.36
N TYR A 400 -4.56 1.71 26.91
CA TYR A 400 -4.19 1.21 28.25
C TYR A 400 -3.39 2.27 29.02
N SER A 401 -3.58 2.38 30.33
CA SER A 401 -2.66 3.15 31.18
C SER A 401 -1.26 2.51 31.19
N ILE A 402 -0.22 3.34 31.17
CA ILE A 402 1.19 2.95 31.22
C ILE A 402 1.84 3.62 32.43
N THR A 403 2.48 2.81 33.27
CA THR A 403 3.27 3.25 34.43
C THR A 403 4.76 2.98 34.22
N LEU A 404 5.59 3.88 34.74
CA LEU A 404 7.02 3.65 34.92
C LEU A 404 7.31 3.26 36.36
N ARG A 405 8.20 2.29 36.56
CA ARG A 405 8.80 1.90 37.84
C ARG A 405 10.32 2.11 37.79
N TRP A 406 10.90 2.56 38.90
CA TRP A 406 12.34 2.66 39.10
C TRP A 406 12.72 2.40 40.55
N LYS A 407 14.00 2.12 40.82
CA LYS A 407 14.51 2.03 42.20
C LYS A 407 14.61 3.43 42.81
N SER A 408 13.99 3.66 43.98
CA SER A 408 14.23 4.90 44.73
C SER A 408 15.68 4.96 45.23
N SER A 409 16.06 6.12 45.77
CA SER A 409 17.36 6.36 46.41
C SER A 409 17.23 7.09 47.75
N TYR A 410 15.99 7.23 48.24
CA TYR A 410 15.66 7.89 49.50
C TYR A 410 14.97 6.95 50.51
N GLU A 411 14.46 5.80 50.04
CA GLU A 411 13.77 4.77 50.81
C GLU A 411 14.09 3.40 50.18
N GLU A 412 13.87 2.30 50.89
CA GLU A 412 13.96 0.91 50.35
C GLU A 412 12.78 0.55 49.42
N GLY A 413 12.22 1.53 48.72
CA GLY A 413 11.01 1.43 47.91
C GLY A 413 11.24 1.58 46.40
N THR A 414 10.28 1.09 45.62
CA THR A 414 10.17 1.38 44.19
C THR A 414 9.40 2.69 43.99
N GLY A 415 9.98 3.64 43.25
CA GLY A 415 9.24 4.80 42.76
C GLY A 415 8.40 4.41 41.54
N GLU A 416 7.15 4.84 41.50
CA GLU A 416 6.24 4.59 40.38
C GLU A 416 5.54 5.89 39.93
N CYS A 417 5.21 6.01 38.64
CA CYS A 417 4.44 7.13 38.10
C CYS A 417 3.67 6.74 36.83
N GLU A 418 2.37 7.00 36.80
CA GLU A 418 1.55 6.83 35.60
C GLU A 418 1.91 7.93 34.58
N VAL A 419 2.41 7.50 33.42
CA VAL A 419 2.97 8.40 32.41
C VAL A 419 1.95 8.74 31.32
N PHE A 420 1.16 7.77 30.90
CA PHE A 420 0.05 7.93 29.97
C PHE A 420 -1.16 7.19 30.54
N SER A 421 -2.31 7.86 30.65
CA SER A 421 -3.53 7.23 31.13
C SER A 421 -4.28 6.50 30.01
N LYS A 422 -5.24 5.65 30.40
CA LYS A 422 -6.27 5.15 29.49
C LYS A 422 -6.96 6.30 28.76
N ASN A 423 -7.16 6.12 27.46
CA ASN A 423 -7.63 7.12 26.50
C ASN A 423 -6.81 8.43 26.42
N HIS A 424 -5.55 8.46 26.91
CA HIS A 424 -4.67 9.62 26.74
C HIS A 424 -4.41 9.87 25.25
N ALA A 425 -4.44 11.13 24.81
CA ALA A 425 -4.17 11.50 23.42
C ALA A 425 -2.79 11.00 22.94
N ALA A 426 -2.73 10.50 21.71
CA ALA A 426 -1.53 9.99 21.05
C ALA A 426 -1.40 10.56 19.61
N PRO A 427 -0.16 10.83 19.13
CA PRO A 427 1.13 10.71 19.83
C PRO A 427 1.34 11.82 20.87
N PHE A 428 2.05 11.53 21.96
CA PHE A 428 2.37 12.51 23.01
C PHE A 428 3.74 12.25 23.65
N SER A 429 4.32 13.23 24.34
CA SER A 429 5.58 13.09 25.07
C SER A 429 5.54 13.81 26.41
N LYS A 430 5.91 13.11 27.48
CA LYS A 430 5.96 13.60 28.86
C LYS A 430 7.42 13.64 29.30
N VAL A 431 7.85 14.74 29.93
CA VAL A 431 9.21 14.86 30.49
C VAL A 431 9.11 14.67 32.00
N ILE A 432 9.93 13.76 32.52
CA ILE A 432 10.03 13.42 33.93
C ILE A 432 11.43 13.83 34.40
N THR A 433 11.55 14.32 35.63
CA THR A 433 12.85 14.68 36.20
C THR A 433 13.21 13.72 37.31
N PHE A 434 14.39 13.13 37.24
CA PHE A 434 14.97 12.26 38.25
C PHE A 434 16.22 12.91 38.85
N HIS A 435 16.49 12.61 40.11
CA HIS A 435 17.68 13.07 40.84
C HIS A 435 18.49 11.82 41.22
N LYS A 436 19.66 11.63 40.60
CA LYS A 436 20.46 10.39 40.69
C LYS A 436 21.97 10.68 40.65
N LYS A 437 22.78 9.79 41.24
CA LYS A 437 24.25 9.85 41.21
C LYS A 437 24.90 8.80 40.29
N GLU A 438 24.12 7.82 39.84
CA GLU A 438 24.58 6.62 39.12
C GLU A 438 23.59 6.21 38.02
N PRO A 439 24.00 5.37 37.03
CA PRO A 439 23.12 4.82 36.01
C PRO A 439 21.94 4.07 36.61
N PHE A 440 20.74 4.20 36.01
CA PHE A 440 19.52 3.62 36.58
C PHE A 440 18.57 3.06 35.51
N ASP A 441 17.71 2.16 35.96
CA ASP A 441 16.69 1.50 35.14
C ASP A 441 15.31 2.13 35.31
N LEU A 442 14.60 2.25 34.18
CA LEU A 442 13.16 2.47 34.11
C LEU A 442 12.49 1.21 33.54
N GLU A 443 11.56 0.60 34.28
CA GLU A 443 10.67 -0.46 33.77
C GLU A 443 9.32 0.16 33.36
N ALA A 444 8.88 -0.08 32.12
CA ALA A 444 7.57 0.34 31.62
C ALA A 444 6.61 -0.85 31.55
N TYR A 445 5.40 -0.68 32.08
CA TYR A 445 4.36 -1.72 32.11
C TYR A 445 2.95 -1.11 32.10
N TYR A 446 1.94 -1.92 31.75
CA TYR A 446 0.54 -1.51 31.81
C TYR A 446 0.03 -1.51 33.27
N THR A 447 -0.59 -0.40 33.68
CA THR A 447 -0.98 -0.14 35.08
C THR A 447 -2.01 -1.14 35.61
N HIS A 448 -2.92 -1.62 34.75
CA HIS A 448 -4.00 -2.54 35.11
C HIS A 448 -3.94 -3.83 34.28
N PRO A 449 -3.18 -4.86 34.70
CA PRO A 449 -2.98 -6.08 33.91
C PRO A 449 -4.28 -6.79 33.52
N HIS A 450 -5.32 -6.74 34.37
CA HIS A 450 -6.61 -7.36 34.11
C HIS A 450 -7.44 -6.69 33.00
N GLU A 451 -7.12 -5.45 32.60
CA GLU A 451 -7.77 -4.79 31.47
C GLU A 451 -7.09 -5.11 30.12
N VAL A 452 -5.90 -5.71 30.14
CA VAL A 452 -5.13 -6.01 28.94
C VAL A 452 -5.42 -7.46 28.50
N PRO A 453 -5.85 -7.72 27.25
CA PRO A 453 -6.13 -9.07 26.75
C PRO A 453 -4.84 -9.84 26.37
N TYR A 454 -3.78 -9.68 27.15
CA TYR A 454 -2.43 -10.19 26.92
C TYR A 454 -1.76 -10.44 28.27
N PRO A 455 -1.13 -11.62 28.51
CA PRO A 455 -0.82 -12.08 29.86
C PRO A 455 0.39 -11.42 30.55
N ASP A 456 1.29 -10.76 29.80
CA ASP A 456 2.43 -10.04 30.39
C ASP A 456 2.18 -8.53 30.36
N SER A 457 2.22 -7.88 31.53
CA SER A 457 2.01 -6.43 31.61
C SER A 457 3.22 -5.61 31.17
N ARG A 458 4.41 -6.22 31.01
CA ARG A 458 5.67 -5.49 30.75
C ARG A 458 5.81 -5.11 29.29
N ILE A 459 6.24 -3.86 29.07
CA ILE A 459 6.55 -3.27 27.76
C ILE A 459 8.06 -3.34 27.51
N GLY A 460 8.87 -2.96 28.51
CA GLY A 460 10.33 -3.02 28.41
C GLY A 460 11.06 -2.29 29.52
N ARG A 461 12.38 -2.51 29.57
CA ARG A 461 13.31 -1.88 30.51
C ARG A 461 14.26 -0.96 29.74
N PHE A 462 14.51 0.22 30.29
CA PHE A 462 15.35 1.25 29.69
C PHE A 462 16.43 1.65 30.70
N THR A 463 17.68 1.28 30.44
CA THR A 463 18.82 1.63 31.29
C THR A 463 19.42 2.94 30.78
N ILE A 464 19.42 3.97 31.62
CA ILE A 464 20.00 5.28 31.33
C ILE A 464 21.45 5.26 31.80
N GLN A 465 22.36 5.32 30.84
CA GLN A 465 23.81 5.17 31.06
C GLN A 465 24.48 6.53 31.32
N ASN A 466 25.75 6.49 31.76
CA ASN A 466 26.61 7.66 31.95
C ASN A 466 26.07 8.76 32.89
N VAL A 467 25.13 8.41 33.79
CA VAL A 467 24.75 9.28 34.92
C VAL A 467 25.86 9.24 35.96
N GLY A 468 26.57 10.36 36.13
CA GLY A 468 27.46 10.60 37.27
C GLY A 468 26.87 11.63 38.24
N PRO A 469 27.48 11.83 39.43
CA PRO A 469 27.14 12.94 40.31
C PRO A 469 27.54 14.29 39.69
N GLN A 470 26.93 15.38 40.16
CA GLN A 470 27.34 16.73 39.78
C GLN A 470 28.73 17.04 40.38
N HIS A 471 29.43 18.06 39.87
CA HIS A 471 30.76 18.50 40.37
C HIS A 471 30.86 18.72 41.89
N ASP A 472 29.73 18.97 42.57
CA ASP A 472 29.64 19.17 44.03
C ASP A 472 29.41 17.85 44.82
N GLY A 473 29.53 16.69 44.14
CA GLY A 473 29.22 15.36 44.67
C GLY A 473 27.72 15.04 44.77
N ASP A 474 26.86 15.96 44.32
CA ASP A 474 25.42 15.91 44.58
C ASP A 474 24.58 15.27 43.45
N ASN A 475 23.27 15.09 43.69
CA ASN A 475 22.36 14.41 42.75
C ASN A 475 22.21 15.17 41.41
N SER A 476 22.73 14.61 40.32
CA SER A 476 22.51 15.10 38.97
C SER A 476 21.03 15.12 38.60
N LYS A 477 20.58 16.25 38.02
CA LYS A 477 19.20 16.47 37.58
C LYS A 477 19.01 15.92 36.16
N VAL A 478 18.58 14.67 36.07
CA VAL A 478 18.34 13.95 34.81
C VAL A 478 16.92 14.19 34.33
N LYS A 479 16.73 14.87 33.19
CA LYS A 479 15.45 14.95 32.50
C LYS A 479 15.32 13.78 31.53
N VAL A 480 14.22 13.04 31.59
CA VAL A 480 13.92 11.91 30.72
C VAL A 480 12.61 12.18 29.98
N LYS A 481 12.65 12.12 28.65
CA LYS A 481 11.49 12.34 27.79
C LYS A 481 10.93 11.00 27.34
N VAL A 482 9.78 10.60 27.86
CA VAL A 482 9.06 9.40 27.42
C VAL A 482 7.95 9.75 26.45
N ARG A 483 7.68 8.85 25.50
CA ARG A 483 6.83 9.10 24.33
C ARG A 483 5.96 7.89 24.00
N VAL A 484 4.71 8.15 23.61
CA VAL A 484 3.97 7.25 22.71
C VAL A 484 4.06 7.84 21.30
N ASN A 485 4.55 7.04 20.35
CA ASN A 485 4.83 7.48 18.98
C ASN A 485 3.61 7.33 18.04
N ILE A 486 3.78 7.65 16.76
CA ILE A 486 2.69 7.64 15.76
C ILE A 486 2.08 6.27 15.49
N HIS A 487 2.74 5.18 15.89
CA HIS A 487 2.29 3.78 15.73
C HIS A 487 1.55 3.26 16.98
N GLY A 488 1.50 4.06 18.06
CA GLY A 488 1.03 3.64 19.37
C GLY A 488 2.09 2.94 20.23
N LEU A 489 3.38 2.99 19.84
CA LEU A 489 4.46 2.33 20.58
C LEU A 489 5.09 3.26 21.62
N PHE A 490 5.44 2.71 22.79
CA PHE A 490 6.15 3.39 23.85
C PHE A 490 7.67 3.43 23.58
N SER A 491 8.31 4.55 23.94
CA SER A 491 9.77 4.61 24.08
C SER A 491 10.21 5.71 25.05
N VAL A 492 11.41 5.54 25.62
CA VAL A 492 12.20 6.67 26.11
C VAL A 492 12.89 7.30 24.90
N ALA A 493 12.57 8.57 24.62
CA ALA A 493 12.98 9.28 23.40
C ALA A 493 14.27 10.10 23.57
N SER A 494 14.55 10.58 24.78
CA SER A 494 15.84 11.16 25.16
C SER A 494 15.99 11.19 26.68
N ALA A 495 17.23 11.26 27.16
CA ALA A 495 17.58 11.51 28.55
C ALA A 495 18.76 12.50 28.57
N SER A 496 18.75 13.49 29.46
CA SER A 496 19.82 14.49 29.55
C SER A 496 20.05 15.01 30.96
N ILE A 497 21.31 15.30 31.30
CA ILE A 497 21.70 15.97 32.55
C ILE A 497 21.68 17.48 32.34
N ILE A 498 21.16 18.20 33.34
CA ILE A 498 21.25 19.66 33.43
C ILE A 498 22.39 20.04 34.39
N GLU A 499 23.43 20.67 33.84
CA GLU A 499 24.52 21.28 34.59
C GLU A 499 24.28 22.80 34.71
N LYS A 500 24.38 23.33 35.93
CA LYS A 500 24.46 24.78 36.17
C LYS A 500 25.92 25.21 36.11
N GLN A 501 26.28 26.06 35.14
CA GLN A 501 27.64 26.57 35.04
C GLN A 501 27.79 27.86 35.86
N ASN A 502 28.48 27.79 36.99
CA ASN A 502 28.91 28.98 37.74
C ASN A 502 30.08 29.62 37.00
N ILE A 503 29.90 30.83 36.48
CA ILE A 503 30.99 31.62 35.93
C ILE A 503 31.71 32.28 37.10
N VAL A 504 32.88 31.73 37.49
CA VAL A 504 33.85 32.46 38.30
C VAL A 504 34.49 33.49 37.37
N GLY A 505 34.31 34.77 37.68
CA GLY A 505 34.90 35.86 36.89
C GLY A 505 36.38 36.00 37.20
N ASP A 506 37.23 35.76 36.21
CA ASP A 506 38.67 35.99 36.31
C ASP A 506 38.99 37.44 35.92
N HIS A 507 39.14 38.31 36.91
CA HIS A 507 39.48 39.72 36.70
C HIS A 507 41.00 39.88 36.55
N SER A 508 41.45 40.09 35.32
CA SER A 508 42.77 40.67 35.04
C SER A 508 42.62 41.87 34.09
N ASP A 509 42.58 43.07 34.68
CA ASP A 509 42.54 44.33 33.93
C ASP A 509 43.94 44.73 33.46
N THR A 510 44.10 44.98 32.16
CA THR A 510 45.19 45.80 31.61
C THR A 510 44.67 46.70 30.48
N PRO A 511 45.18 47.94 30.31
CA PRO A 511 44.53 48.95 29.47
C PRO A 511 44.99 48.97 28.01
N MET A 512 44.30 49.79 27.21
CA MET A 512 44.68 50.27 25.86
C MET A 512 46.10 50.90 25.86
N ASP A 513 46.82 51.09 24.73
CA ASP A 513 46.33 51.55 23.42
C ASP A 513 47.37 51.42 22.26
N THR A 514 46.96 51.82 21.04
CA THR A 514 47.76 52.29 19.87
C THR A 514 48.62 51.34 18.97
N GLU A 515 48.24 51.35 17.68
CA GLU A 515 49.05 51.44 16.44
C GLU A 515 50.08 50.36 15.96
N SER A 516 49.60 49.56 14.98
CA SER A 516 50.08 49.56 13.57
C SER A 516 51.02 48.46 12.99
N SER A 517 50.68 48.11 11.74
CA SER A 517 51.56 47.71 10.61
C SER A 517 51.89 46.22 10.30
N SER A 518 51.42 45.81 9.11
CA SER A 518 52.15 45.05 8.07
C SER A 518 52.17 43.49 8.00
N LYS A 519 51.44 43.00 6.96
CA LYS A 519 51.79 41.97 5.95
C LYS A 519 51.56 40.46 6.20
N ASN A 520 50.71 39.90 5.32
CA ASN A 520 50.83 38.66 4.52
C ASN A 520 51.01 37.30 5.26
N GLN A 521 50.40 36.17 4.87
CA GLN A 521 49.63 35.74 3.69
C GLN A 521 48.39 34.93 4.18
N GLY A 522 47.29 34.69 3.45
CA GLY A 522 46.94 35.09 2.09
C GLY A 522 46.31 33.94 1.29
N ARG A 523 44.97 33.87 1.23
CA ARG A 523 44.21 33.28 0.11
C ARG A 523 42.72 33.60 0.18
N ASP A 524 42.21 34.03 -0.97
CA ASP A 524 40.81 34.23 -1.32
C ASP A 524 40.17 32.85 -1.65
N ASP A 525 38.89 32.68 -2.03
CA ASP A 525 38.06 33.50 -2.92
C ASP A 525 36.72 33.97 -2.29
N GLU A 526 36.31 35.19 -2.65
CA GLU A 526 34.92 35.68 -2.54
C GLU A 526 34.10 35.31 -3.79
N GLN A 527 32.76 35.36 -3.68
CA GLN A 527 31.85 36.12 -4.58
C GLN A 527 30.38 35.70 -4.36
N ASP A 528 29.39 36.59 -4.39
CA ASP A 528 29.43 38.06 -4.24
C ASP A 528 28.10 38.56 -3.66
N LYS A 529 28.05 39.83 -3.24
CA LYS A 529 26.86 40.55 -2.81
C LYS A 529 26.12 41.13 -4.02
N MET A 530 24.84 41.42 -3.83
CA MET A 530 24.32 42.72 -4.29
C MET A 530 23.36 43.30 -3.25
N GLN A 531 23.61 44.56 -2.91
CA GLN A 531 22.85 45.39 -1.99
C GLN A 531 22.64 46.73 -2.69
N VAL A 532 21.42 47.26 -2.64
CA VAL A 532 21.09 48.65 -2.98
C VAL A 532 20.07 49.13 -1.95
N ASP A 533 20.36 50.27 -1.31
CA ASP A 533 19.56 50.90 -0.26
C ASP A 533 18.67 52.04 -0.81
N GLN A 534 18.13 52.87 0.10
CA GLN A 534 17.43 54.16 -0.10
C GLN A 534 15.92 54.10 -0.45
N ASP A 535 15.05 55.01 0.01
CA ASP A 535 15.02 56.01 1.11
C ASP A 535 13.56 56.56 1.19
N GLU A 536 12.97 57.07 2.29
CA GLU A 536 13.21 57.02 3.75
C GLU A 536 11.81 57.23 4.40
N GLY A 537 11.52 58.37 5.06
CA GLY A 537 10.18 58.99 5.07
C GLY A 537 9.32 58.94 6.34
N ILE A 538 9.86 59.16 7.55
CA ILE A 538 9.27 60.03 8.63
C ILE A 538 7.75 59.84 8.96
N GLN A 539 7.28 59.55 10.19
CA GLN A 539 7.80 59.88 11.54
C GLN A 539 7.22 58.94 12.63
N LYS A 540 7.89 58.85 13.79
CA LYS A 540 7.38 58.18 15.00
C LYS A 540 7.80 58.92 16.29
N SER A 541 6.93 58.95 17.28
CA SER A 541 7.19 59.23 18.71
C SER A 541 6.26 58.34 19.54
N GLN A 542 6.78 57.40 20.35
CA GLN A 542 7.05 57.51 21.81
C GLN A 542 5.76 57.55 22.67
N ALA A 543 5.58 56.77 23.76
CA ALA A 543 6.39 55.75 24.46
C ALA A 543 5.46 54.96 25.48
N GLU A 544 5.80 53.88 26.23
CA GLU A 544 6.82 52.80 26.17
C GLU A 544 6.56 51.70 27.27
N GLN A 545 7.29 50.57 27.22
CA GLN A 545 7.57 49.56 28.30
C GLN A 545 6.37 48.76 28.92
N GLN A 546 6.34 47.41 29.08
CA GLN A 546 7.20 46.35 29.69
C GLN A 546 7.08 46.21 31.23
N SER A 547 6.86 45.04 31.87
CA SER A 547 7.73 43.83 31.92
C SER A 547 7.07 42.58 32.64
N GLN A 548 7.84 41.67 33.28
CA GLN A 548 7.49 40.29 33.75
C GLN A 548 8.44 39.78 34.88
N ALA A 549 8.23 38.70 35.67
CA ALA A 549 7.08 37.85 36.11
C ALA A 549 7.55 36.79 37.18
N ASP A 550 6.64 35.91 37.67
CA ASP A 550 6.84 34.64 38.46
C ASP A 550 7.38 34.78 39.93
N GLU A 551 7.31 33.85 40.91
CA GLU A 551 6.88 32.41 41.05
C GLU A 551 6.26 32.14 42.49
N GLU A 552 6.50 31.01 43.20
CA GLU A 552 5.86 30.57 44.50
C GLU A 552 6.86 30.25 45.68
N THR A 553 6.62 29.64 46.88
CA THR A 553 5.50 28.90 47.59
C THR A 553 5.72 28.82 49.16
N GLU A 554 4.67 28.50 49.98
CA GLU A 554 4.67 27.84 51.35
C GLU A 554 5.33 28.49 52.63
N ASN A 555 4.93 28.28 53.91
CA ASN A 555 3.77 27.65 54.60
C ASN A 555 3.57 28.16 56.09
N ALA A 556 2.34 28.04 56.64
CA ALA A 556 1.80 28.11 58.05
C ALA A 556 2.48 28.89 59.23
N GLY A 557 1.70 29.64 60.06
CA GLY A 557 2.25 30.16 61.35
C GLY A 557 1.49 31.13 62.33
N ASN A 558 0.18 30.97 62.61
CA ASN A 558 -0.52 31.52 63.82
C ASN A 558 -0.83 33.06 63.93
N GLU A 559 -1.69 33.44 64.90
CA GLU A 559 -2.43 34.72 64.98
C GLU A 559 -1.79 35.85 65.84
N THR A 560 -1.96 37.15 65.47
CA THR A 560 -2.77 38.14 66.23
C THR A 560 -2.77 39.60 65.70
N LYS A 561 -3.95 40.25 65.79
CA LYS A 561 -4.25 41.69 66.04
C LYS A 561 -3.68 42.84 65.16
N VAL A 562 -4.58 43.42 64.36
CA VAL A 562 -4.96 44.86 64.26
C VAL A 562 -3.87 45.94 64.23
N ALA A 563 -3.69 46.58 63.06
CA ALA A 563 -3.47 48.02 62.88
C ALA A 563 -3.77 48.44 61.42
N SER A 564 -3.92 49.74 61.13
CA SER A 564 -4.30 50.29 59.81
C SER A 564 -3.32 51.36 59.28
N GLY A 565 -3.14 51.44 57.96
CA GLY A 565 -2.45 52.56 57.28
C GLY A 565 -1.92 52.25 55.87
N ASP A 566 -2.13 53.17 54.92
CA ASP A 566 -1.63 53.08 53.54
C ASP A 566 -0.12 53.40 53.39
N LYS A 567 0.57 52.76 52.43
CA LYS A 567 1.19 53.42 51.24
C LYS A 567 2.18 52.56 50.42
N GLN A 568 1.95 52.56 49.09
CA GLN A 568 2.89 52.61 47.95
C GLN A 568 4.02 51.56 47.78
N ASP A 569 4.03 50.94 46.59
CA ASP A 569 5.07 50.05 46.05
C ASP A 569 6.39 50.74 45.63
N ASN A 570 7.46 49.95 45.55
CA ASN A 570 8.65 50.20 44.72
C ASN A 570 9.39 48.87 44.43
N PRO A 571 9.72 48.52 43.16
CA PRO A 571 10.22 47.18 42.80
C PRO A 571 11.76 47.01 42.82
N THR A 572 12.22 45.77 43.01
CA THR A 572 13.65 45.40 43.08
C THR A 572 14.14 44.67 41.83
N GLN A 573 15.45 44.73 41.54
CA GLN A 573 16.07 44.27 40.28
C GLN A 573 16.06 42.74 40.06
N PRO A 574 16.00 42.26 38.79
CA PRO A 574 16.05 40.85 38.44
C PRO A 574 17.47 40.25 38.53
N LYS A 575 17.57 39.01 39.02
CA LYS A 575 18.84 38.25 39.05
C LYS A 575 19.20 37.66 37.68
N ALA A 576 20.49 37.57 37.39
CA ALA A 576 21.00 37.10 36.09
C ALA A 576 20.66 35.62 35.81
N LYS A 577 20.29 35.31 34.56
CA LYS A 577 20.03 33.94 34.08
C LYS A 577 21.35 33.20 33.88
N ALA A 578 21.66 32.24 34.75
CA ALA A 578 22.81 31.35 34.58
C ALA A 578 22.68 30.52 33.29
N LYS A 579 23.77 30.37 32.54
CA LYS A 579 23.81 29.49 31.37
C LYS A 579 23.76 28.03 31.84
N VAL A 580 22.77 27.29 31.34
CA VAL A 580 22.59 25.87 31.61
C VAL A 580 23.13 25.07 30.43
N LYS A 581 23.95 24.07 30.71
CA LYS A 581 24.40 23.09 29.73
C LYS A 581 23.56 21.82 29.87
N SER A 582 23.06 21.31 28.75
CA SER A 582 22.39 20.01 28.66
C SER A 582 23.38 19.00 28.07
N ILE A 583 23.54 17.84 28.71
CA ILE A 583 24.36 16.74 28.19
C ILE A 583 23.45 15.54 27.98
N ASP A 584 23.31 15.08 26.74
CA ASP A 584 22.48 13.93 26.39
C ASP A 584 23.16 12.61 26.81
N LEU A 585 22.35 11.66 27.27
CA LEU A 585 22.78 10.38 27.84
C LEU A 585 22.42 9.21 26.91
N PRO A 586 23.26 8.15 26.83
CA PRO A 586 22.90 6.93 26.14
C PRO A 586 21.75 6.21 26.87
N ILE A 587 20.80 5.69 26.10
CA ILE A 587 19.70 4.86 26.59
C ILE A 587 19.81 3.48 25.96
N GLN A 588 19.95 2.45 26.78
CA GLN A 588 19.86 1.05 26.33
C GLN A 588 18.44 0.55 26.56
N ALA A 589 17.72 0.26 25.48
CA ALA A 589 16.36 -0.30 25.53
C ALA A 589 16.38 -1.83 25.41
N SER A 590 15.75 -2.51 26.36
CA SER A 590 15.47 -3.95 26.36
C SER A 590 13.95 -4.14 26.34
N LEU A 591 13.40 -4.31 25.14
CA LEU A 591 11.96 -4.31 24.87
C LEU A 591 11.40 -5.72 24.88
N TYR A 592 10.24 -5.91 25.52
CA TYR A 592 9.69 -7.25 25.72
C TYR A 592 9.14 -7.83 24.42
N ARG A 593 9.50 -9.09 24.11
CA ARG A 593 9.12 -9.86 22.90
C ARG A 593 9.49 -9.25 21.54
N GLN A 594 10.20 -8.14 21.47
CA GLN A 594 10.70 -7.61 20.19
C GLN A 594 11.77 -8.55 19.59
N LEU A 595 11.69 -8.81 18.28
CA LEU A 595 12.77 -9.49 17.54
C LEU A 595 13.99 -8.57 17.40
N GLY A 596 15.20 -9.14 17.61
CA GLY A 596 16.46 -8.45 17.32
C GLY A 596 16.69 -8.26 15.82
N GLN A 597 17.39 -7.20 15.43
CA GLN A 597 17.54 -6.82 14.03
C GLN A 597 18.20 -7.92 13.18
N ASP A 598 19.19 -8.64 13.72
CA ASP A 598 19.88 -9.71 12.99
C ASP A 598 18.94 -10.87 12.65
N LEU A 599 17.97 -11.16 13.52
CA LEU A 599 16.94 -12.17 13.28
C LEU A 599 15.92 -11.69 12.24
N ILE A 600 15.56 -10.40 12.26
CA ILE A 600 14.72 -9.80 11.20
C ILE A 600 15.45 -9.84 9.85
N ASN A 601 16.75 -9.53 9.82
CA ASN A 601 17.58 -9.59 8.61
C ASN A 601 17.65 -11.01 8.04
N CYS A 602 17.84 -12.02 8.90
CA CYS A 602 17.76 -13.44 8.54
C CYS A 602 16.36 -13.82 7.99
N TYR A 603 15.28 -13.28 8.57
CA TYR A 603 13.93 -13.50 8.07
C TYR A 603 13.65 -12.81 6.72
N ILE A 604 14.21 -11.62 6.47
CA ILE A 604 14.20 -10.95 5.15
C ILE A 604 14.91 -11.80 4.10
N GLU A 605 16.12 -12.30 4.41
CA GLU A 605 16.89 -13.13 3.49
C GLU A 605 16.14 -14.44 3.14
N ASN A 606 15.51 -15.06 4.14
CA ASN A 606 14.72 -16.27 3.93
C ASN A 606 13.42 -16.01 3.15
N GLU A 607 12.74 -14.88 3.34
CA GLU A 607 11.60 -14.49 2.51
C GLU A 607 12.04 -14.28 1.05
N GLY A 608 13.16 -13.57 0.82
CA GLY A 608 13.72 -13.39 -0.52
C GLY A 608 14.04 -14.72 -1.23
N LYS A 609 14.59 -15.70 -0.51
CA LYS A 609 14.81 -17.07 -1.04
C LYS A 609 13.50 -17.76 -1.42
N MET A 610 12.47 -17.66 -0.57
CA MET A 610 11.17 -18.27 -0.85
C MET A 610 10.45 -17.59 -2.02
N MET A 611 10.46 -16.25 -2.11
CA MET A 611 9.94 -15.52 -3.26
C MET A 611 10.66 -15.88 -4.57
N MET A 612 11.98 -16.11 -4.52
CA MET A 612 12.74 -16.56 -5.69
C MET A 612 12.36 -18.00 -6.10
N GLN A 613 12.16 -18.91 -5.14
CA GLN A 613 11.65 -20.27 -5.40
C GLN A 613 10.24 -20.25 -6.02
N ASP A 614 9.33 -19.47 -5.43
CA ASP A 614 7.96 -19.29 -5.95
C ASP A 614 7.97 -18.75 -7.39
N LYS A 615 8.86 -17.80 -7.68
CA LYS A 615 9.07 -17.25 -9.02
C LYS A 615 9.67 -18.27 -10.01
N LEU A 616 10.69 -19.04 -9.62
CA LEU A 616 11.35 -20.02 -10.49
C LEU A 616 10.39 -21.13 -10.92
N GLU A 617 9.59 -21.66 -9.99
CA GLU A 617 8.58 -22.67 -10.30
C GLU A 617 7.44 -22.08 -11.14
N LYS A 618 7.04 -20.81 -10.91
CA LYS A 618 6.10 -20.14 -11.82
C LYS A 618 6.66 -20.05 -13.23
N GLU A 619 7.89 -19.57 -13.40
CA GLU A 619 8.54 -19.49 -14.73
C GLU A 619 8.77 -20.86 -15.38
N ARG A 620 8.82 -21.95 -14.60
CA ARG A 620 8.87 -23.34 -15.10
C ARG A 620 7.50 -23.78 -15.65
N ASN A 621 6.43 -23.53 -14.90
CA ASN A 621 5.06 -23.87 -15.32
C ASN A 621 4.58 -22.98 -16.47
N ASP A 622 4.85 -21.68 -16.45
CA ASP A 622 4.58 -20.76 -17.57
C ASP A 622 5.28 -21.25 -18.86
N ALA A 623 6.48 -21.84 -18.75
CA ALA A 623 7.18 -22.45 -19.89
C ALA A 623 6.59 -23.79 -20.35
N LYS A 624 6.10 -24.64 -19.43
CA LYS A 624 5.35 -25.87 -19.78
C LYS A 624 4.08 -25.52 -20.55
N ASN A 625 3.28 -24.61 -20.00
CA ASN A 625 2.02 -24.15 -20.59
C ASN A 625 2.24 -23.55 -21.99
N ALA A 626 3.36 -22.86 -22.22
CA ALA A 626 3.71 -22.31 -23.54
C ALA A 626 4.10 -23.36 -24.59
N VAL A 627 4.48 -24.60 -24.18
CA VAL A 627 4.58 -25.74 -25.10
C VAL A 627 3.18 -26.29 -25.38
N GLU A 628 2.39 -26.52 -24.34
CA GLU A 628 1.03 -27.08 -24.41
C GLU A 628 0.08 -26.23 -25.27
N GLU A 629 0.04 -24.92 -25.04
CA GLU A 629 -0.70 -23.93 -25.85
C GLU A 629 -0.26 -23.98 -27.32
N TYR A 630 1.05 -24.03 -27.58
CA TYR A 630 1.57 -24.12 -28.95
C TYR A 630 1.20 -25.44 -29.63
N VAL A 631 1.20 -26.56 -28.90
CA VAL A 631 0.82 -27.87 -29.45
C VAL A 631 -0.64 -27.88 -29.89
N TYR A 632 -1.55 -27.40 -29.04
CA TYR A 632 -2.98 -27.34 -29.38
C TYR A 632 -3.30 -26.31 -30.47
N ASP A 633 -2.77 -25.08 -30.36
CA ASP A 633 -2.98 -24.00 -31.34
C ASP A 633 -2.45 -24.37 -32.73
N PHE A 634 -1.30 -25.03 -32.81
CA PHE A 634 -0.70 -25.39 -34.09
C PHE A 634 -1.36 -26.62 -34.73
N ARG A 635 -1.84 -27.60 -33.93
CA ARG A 635 -2.58 -28.77 -34.44
C ARG A 635 -3.91 -28.35 -35.08
N ASP A 636 -4.69 -27.50 -34.42
CA ASP A 636 -5.95 -26.98 -34.98
C ASP A 636 -5.72 -26.25 -36.32
N LYS A 637 -4.70 -25.38 -36.37
CA LYS A 637 -4.38 -24.61 -37.57
C LYS A 637 -3.82 -25.47 -38.71
N LEU A 638 -3.09 -26.55 -38.43
CA LEU A 638 -2.64 -27.51 -39.45
C LEU A 638 -3.81 -28.17 -40.17
N CYS A 639 -4.86 -28.56 -39.45
CA CYS A 639 -6.09 -29.11 -40.01
C CYS A 639 -7.04 -28.04 -40.59
N GLY A 640 -6.62 -26.77 -40.64
CA GLY A 640 -7.44 -25.64 -41.09
C GLY A 640 -6.65 -24.64 -41.93
N VAL A 641 -6.30 -23.49 -41.35
CA VAL A 641 -5.73 -22.35 -42.10
C VAL A 641 -4.33 -22.60 -42.68
N PHE A 642 -3.55 -23.52 -42.10
CA PHE A 642 -2.18 -23.83 -42.54
C PHE A 642 -2.08 -24.99 -43.53
N GLU A 643 -3.13 -25.79 -43.71
CA GLU A 643 -3.22 -26.96 -44.63
C GLU A 643 -2.59 -26.67 -46.01
N LYS A 644 -2.82 -25.47 -46.55
CA LYS A 644 -2.42 -25.06 -47.90
C LYS A 644 -0.98 -24.53 -48.00
N PHE A 645 -0.28 -24.36 -46.87
CA PHE A 645 1.04 -23.72 -46.77
C PHE A 645 2.17 -24.69 -46.37
N ILE A 646 1.84 -25.98 -46.26
CA ILE A 646 2.68 -27.10 -45.85
C ILE A 646 2.60 -28.22 -46.90
N THR A 647 3.61 -29.10 -46.98
CA THR A 647 3.55 -30.30 -47.85
C THR A 647 2.93 -31.47 -47.09
N GLU A 648 2.33 -32.44 -47.79
CA GLU A 648 1.75 -33.63 -47.14
C GLU A 648 2.77 -34.43 -46.31
N GLU A 649 4.04 -34.47 -46.74
CA GLU A 649 5.15 -35.09 -46.00
C GLU A 649 5.48 -34.30 -44.72
N ASP A 650 5.61 -32.96 -44.83
CA ASP A 650 5.83 -32.09 -43.67
C ASP A 650 4.65 -32.11 -42.69
N THR A 651 3.40 -32.23 -43.18
CA THR A 651 2.19 -32.33 -42.35
C THR A 651 2.22 -33.59 -41.51
N ASN A 652 2.40 -34.75 -42.13
CA ASN A 652 2.45 -36.02 -41.41
C ASN A 652 3.58 -36.01 -40.37
N LYS A 653 4.75 -35.47 -40.73
CA LYS A 653 5.89 -35.33 -39.81
C LYS A 653 5.60 -34.38 -38.64
N LEU A 654 4.99 -33.22 -38.89
CA LEU A 654 4.75 -32.22 -37.85
C LEU A 654 3.59 -32.64 -36.93
N THR A 655 2.54 -33.28 -37.46
CA THR A 655 1.47 -33.90 -36.66
C THR A 655 2.04 -34.93 -35.69
N LEU A 656 2.89 -35.85 -36.16
CA LEU A 656 3.60 -36.80 -35.29
C LEU A 656 4.45 -36.10 -34.23
N MET A 657 5.22 -35.06 -34.57
CA MET A 657 6.02 -34.30 -33.59
C MET A 657 5.15 -33.58 -32.53
N LEU A 658 3.94 -33.16 -32.89
CA LEU A 658 2.98 -32.54 -31.96
C LEU A 658 2.33 -33.59 -31.04
N GLU A 659 1.96 -34.77 -31.57
CA GLU A 659 1.48 -35.92 -30.80
C GLU A 659 2.56 -36.46 -29.84
N ASP A 660 3.79 -36.68 -30.30
CA ASP A 660 4.93 -37.08 -29.48
C ASP A 660 5.20 -36.06 -28.35
N THR A 661 5.06 -34.76 -28.62
CA THR A 661 5.28 -33.72 -27.60
C THR A 661 4.12 -33.62 -26.61
N GLU A 662 2.88 -33.86 -27.03
CA GLU A 662 1.73 -33.97 -26.12
C GLU A 662 1.85 -35.17 -25.18
N ASN A 663 2.12 -36.36 -25.74
CA ASN A 663 2.35 -37.58 -24.97
C ASN A 663 3.48 -37.36 -23.95
N TRP A 664 4.60 -36.76 -24.40
CA TRP A 664 5.71 -36.40 -23.51
C TRP A 664 5.29 -35.43 -22.38
N LEU A 665 4.46 -34.41 -22.63
CA LEU A 665 4.02 -33.45 -21.59
C LEU A 665 3.22 -34.08 -20.44
N TYR A 666 2.58 -35.23 -20.70
CA TYR A 666 1.82 -36.03 -19.72
C TYR A 666 2.61 -37.24 -19.16
N GLU A 667 3.76 -37.57 -19.74
CA GLU A 667 4.69 -38.62 -19.26
C GLU A 667 6.00 -38.01 -18.74
N ASP A 668 7.16 -38.33 -19.34
CA ASP A 668 8.51 -37.87 -18.91
C ASP A 668 8.64 -36.34 -18.79
N GLY A 669 7.82 -35.59 -19.53
CA GLY A 669 7.74 -34.13 -19.55
C GLY A 669 6.88 -33.51 -18.44
N GLU A 670 6.28 -34.29 -17.53
CA GLU A 670 5.39 -33.72 -16.50
C GLU A 670 6.11 -32.66 -15.65
N ASP A 671 7.34 -32.98 -15.20
CA ASP A 671 8.10 -32.23 -14.20
C ASP A 671 9.57 -31.97 -14.62
N GLN A 672 9.76 -31.33 -15.78
CA GLN A 672 11.08 -31.03 -16.32
C GLN A 672 11.56 -29.60 -15.98
N PRO A 673 12.89 -29.36 -15.98
CA PRO A 673 13.46 -28.02 -15.84
C PRO A 673 13.01 -27.07 -16.96
N LYS A 674 12.85 -25.79 -16.63
CA LYS A 674 12.37 -24.73 -17.54
C LYS A 674 13.02 -24.74 -18.93
N GLN A 675 14.34 -24.98 -18.97
CA GLN A 675 15.09 -24.99 -20.23
C GLN A 675 14.62 -26.10 -21.19
N VAL A 676 14.20 -27.26 -20.69
CA VAL A 676 13.75 -28.39 -21.53
C VAL A 676 12.46 -28.03 -22.26
N TYR A 677 11.52 -27.34 -21.60
CA TYR A 677 10.32 -26.81 -22.26
C TYR A 677 10.65 -25.73 -23.29
N MET A 678 11.60 -24.84 -22.98
CA MET A 678 12.05 -23.81 -23.93
C MET A 678 12.72 -24.42 -25.17
N ASP A 679 13.54 -25.45 -25.00
CA ASP A 679 14.20 -26.18 -26.08
C ASP A 679 13.20 -26.95 -26.94
N LYS A 680 12.19 -27.60 -26.32
CA LYS A 680 11.07 -28.25 -27.01
C LYS A 680 10.20 -27.27 -27.81
N LEU A 681 9.87 -26.11 -27.22
CA LEU A 681 9.15 -25.06 -27.94
C LEU A 681 9.98 -24.51 -29.11
N GLN A 682 11.30 -24.41 -28.97
CA GLN A 682 12.19 -24.02 -30.08
C GLN A 682 12.30 -25.12 -31.15
N GLU A 683 12.28 -26.40 -30.78
CA GLU A 683 12.23 -27.53 -31.70
C GLU A 683 10.97 -27.49 -32.57
N LEU A 684 9.79 -27.39 -31.96
CA LEU A 684 8.51 -27.27 -32.68
C LEU A 684 8.48 -26.02 -33.59
N ARG A 685 8.94 -24.87 -33.08
CA ARG A 685 8.95 -23.61 -33.84
C ARG A 685 9.86 -23.63 -35.08
N LYS A 686 10.93 -24.44 -35.12
CA LYS A 686 11.77 -24.60 -36.33
C LYS A 686 10.97 -25.12 -37.53
N PHE A 687 9.95 -25.94 -37.29
CA PHE A 687 9.07 -26.47 -38.32
C PHE A 687 7.81 -25.61 -38.51
N GLY A 688 7.19 -25.15 -37.42
CA GLY A 688 5.95 -24.39 -37.48
C GLY A 688 6.08 -22.92 -37.95
N GLN A 689 7.16 -22.23 -37.58
CA GLN A 689 7.33 -20.80 -37.91
C GLN A 689 7.37 -20.53 -39.43
N PRO A 690 8.09 -21.30 -40.29
CA PRO A 690 8.05 -21.09 -41.73
C PRO A 690 6.64 -21.18 -42.34
N ILE A 691 5.80 -22.07 -41.83
CA ILE A 691 4.41 -22.24 -42.30
C ILE A 691 3.56 -21.02 -41.89
N GLN A 692 3.69 -20.58 -40.64
CA GLN A 692 3.03 -19.38 -40.13
C GLN A 692 3.48 -18.11 -40.89
N GLU A 693 4.77 -18.00 -41.21
CA GLU A 693 5.30 -16.91 -42.05
C GLU A 693 4.72 -16.95 -43.47
N ARG A 694 4.63 -18.12 -44.13
CA ARG A 694 3.99 -18.26 -45.46
C ARG A 694 2.52 -17.86 -45.45
N TYR A 695 1.77 -18.22 -44.41
CA TYR A 695 0.38 -17.80 -44.23
C TYR A 695 0.25 -16.28 -44.07
N MET A 696 1.04 -15.64 -43.18
CA MET A 696 0.97 -14.18 -43.00
C MET A 696 1.44 -13.41 -44.25
N GLU A 697 2.48 -13.91 -44.93
CA GLU A 697 2.95 -13.39 -46.22
C GLU A 697 2.00 -13.73 -47.40
N HIS A 698 0.98 -14.56 -47.20
CA HIS A 698 -0.12 -14.71 -48.15
C HIS A 698 -1.23 -13.67 -47.92
N GLU A 699 -1.61 -13.44 -46.66
CA GLU A 699 -2.72 -12.54 -46.32
C GLU A 699 -2.36 -11.05 -46.43
N GLU A 700 -1.21 -10.62 -45.89
CA GLU A 700 -0.87 -9.19 -45.84
C GLU A 700 -0.27 -8.66 -47.15
N ARG A 701 0.51 -9.49 -47.84
CA ARG A 701 1.29 -9.06 -49.00
C ARG A 701 0.46 -8.54 -50.17
N PRO A 702 -0.70 -9.12 -50.56
CA PRO A 702 -1.56 -8.54 -51.58
C PRO A 702 -2.06 -7.14 -51.20
N LYS A 703 -2.29 -6.87 -49.92
CA LYS A 703 -2.73 -5.56 -49.42
C LYS A 703 -1.63 -4.52 -49.67
N VAL A 704 -0.40 -4.82 -49.22
CA VAL A 704 0.77 -3.93 -49.35
C VAL A 704 1.22 -3.75 -50.81
N LEU A 705 1.16 -4.80 -51.65
CA LEU A 705 1.42 -4.70 -53.09
C LEU A 705 0.40 -3.75 -53.78
N ASN A 706 -0.88 -3.86 -53.43
CA ASN A 706 -1.93 -2.98 -53.94
C ASN A 706 -1.74 -1.52 -53.47
N GLU A 707 -1.26 -1.29 -52.25
CA GLU A 707 -0.93 0.07 -51.78
C GLU A 707 0.27 0.66 -52.53
N LEU A 708 1.35 -0.10 -52.74
CA LEU A 708 2.49 0.34 -53.56
C LEU A 708 2.05 0.63 -55.01
N GLY A 709 1.20 -0.20 -55.60
CA GLY A 709 0.60 0.04 -56.92
C GLY A 709 -0.23 1.33 -56.96
N LYS A 710 -1.07 1.59 -55.95
CA LYS A 710 -1.83 2.86 -55.83
C LYS A 710 -0.92 4.08 -55.70
N LYS A 711 0.16 3.99 -54.91
CA LYS A 711 1.16 5.07 -54.80
C LYS A 711 1.84 5.34 -56.14
N ILE A 712 2.32 4.30 -56.82
CA ILE A 712 2.93 4.41 -58.15
C ILE A 712 1.96 5.09 -59.13
N GLN A 713 0.69 4.68 -59.19
CA GLN A 713 -0.31 5.33 -60.05
C GLN A 713 -0.56 6.81 -59.70
N LEU A 714 -0.55 7.18 -58.41
CA LEU A 714 -0.71 8.57 -57.98
C LEU A 714 0.49 9.45 -58.37
N LEU A 715 1.71 8.91 -58.24
CA LEU A 715 2.93 9.58 -58.67
C LEU A 715 3.01 9.69 -60.20
N MET A 716 2.61 8.65 -60.95
CA MET A 716 2.48 8.72 -62.41
C MET A 716 1.51 9.82 -62.85
N LYS A 717 0.35 9.96 -62.20
CA LYS A 717 -0.60 11.05 -62.47
C LYS A 717 -0.03 12.44 -62.21
N ALA A 718 0.86 12.60 -61.23
CA ALA A 718 1.55 13.87 -61.01
C ALA A 718 2.58 14.19 -62.13
N VAL A 719 3.30 13.18 -62.63
CA VAL A 719 4.18 13.32 -63.80
C VAL A 719 3.37 13.60 -65.08
N GLU A 720 2.20 13.01 -65.24
CA GLU A 720 1.30 13.25 -66.38
C GLU A 720 0.68 14.66 -66.33
N ALA A 721 0.26 15.13 -65.14
CA ALA A 721 -0.17 16.51 -64.93
C ALA A 721 0.94 17.53 -65.24
N TYR A 722 2.19 17.24 -64.85
CA TYR A 722 3.37 18.02 -65.23
C TYR A 722 3.57 18.08 -66.75
N LYS A 723 3.50 16.94 -67.46
CA LYS A 723 3.61 16.90 -68.93
C LYS A 723 2.49 17.67 -69.63
N ASN A 724 1.30 17.71 -69.04
CA ASN A 724 0.15 18.49 -69.52
C ASN A 724 0.22 19.98 -69.12
N LYS A 725 1.29 20.45 -68.45
CA LYS A 725 1.47 21.82 -67.95
C LYS A 725 0.35 22.29 -67.01
N ASP A 726 -0.08 21.40 -66.11
CA ASP A 726 -0.89 21.78 -64.96
C ASP A 726 -0.14 22.86 -64.16
N GLU A 727 -0.78 24.01 -63.91
CA GLU A 727 -0.21 25.13 -63.17
C GLU A 727 0.42 24.71 -61.84
N LYS A 728 -0.10 23.65 -61.20
CA LYS A 728 0.39 23.14 -59.92
C LYS A 728 1.80 22.55 -60.00
N TYR A 729 2.27 22.16 -61.19
CA TYR A 729 3.53 21.42 -61.39
C TYR A 729 4.48 22.07 -62.40
N ASP A 730 4.03 22.97 -63.28
CA ASP A 730 4.84 23.60 -64.36
C ASP A 730 6.14 24.31 -63.88
N HIS A 731 6.27 24.60 -62.59
CA HIS A 731 7.47 25.18 -61.96
C HIS A 731 8.56 24.15 -61.56
N LEU A 732 8.35 22.85 -61.79
CA LEU A 732 9.30 21.79 -61.43
C LEU A 732 10.41 21.60 -62.49
N ASP A 733 11.61 21.29 -62.03
CA ASP A 733 12.80 21.11 -62.88
C ASP A 733 12.64 19.88 -63.80
N PRO A 734 12.74 20.05 -65.14
CA PRO A 734 12.58 18.94 -66.08
C PRO A 734 13.54 17.76 -65.84
N ALA A 735 14.78 18.04 -65.44
CA ALA A 735 15.80 17.03 -65.19
C ALA A 735 15.71 16.42 -63.78
N GLU A 736 14.91 16.98 -62.85
CA GLU A 736 14.45 16.27 -61.66
C GLU A 736 13.23 15.40 -61.98
N MET A 737 12.27 15.91 -62.76
CA MET A 737 11.05 15.18 -63.13
C MET A 737 11.30 13.98 -64.05
N GLU A 738 12.27 14.05 -64.97
CA GLU A 738 12.68 12.89 -65.78
C GLU A 738 13.28 11.76 -64.90
N LYS A 739 14.05 12.11 -63.87
CA LYS A 739 14.58 11.14 -62.89
C LYS A 739 13.46 10.51 -62.07
N VAL A 740 12.46 11.29 -61.68
CA VAL A 740 11.26 10.82 -60.98
C VAL A 740 10.46 9.85 -61.86
N GLU A 741 10.20 10.18 -63.13
CA GLU A 741 9.52 9.28 -64.06
C GLU A 741 10.28 7.96 -64.25
N LYS A 742 11.61 8.03 -64.41
CA LYS A 742 12.46 6.84 -64.48
C LYS A 742 12.38 5.99 -63.21
N TYR A 743 12.47 6.60 -62.03
CA TYR A 743 12.44 5.87 -60.75
C TYR A 743 11.06 5.22 -60.47
N ILE A 744 9.98 5.91 -60.84
CA ILE A 744 8.61 5.36 -60.82
C ILE A 744 8.50 4.17 -61.78
N SER A 745 9.08 4.27 -62.98
CA SER A 745 9.10 3.19 -63.98
C SER A 745 9.91 1.98 -63.50
N GLU A 746 11.05 2.20 -62.85
CA GLU A 746 11.86 1.15 -62.21
C GLU A 746 11.10 0.47 -61.06
N ALA A 747 10.39 1.23 -60.22
CA ALA A 747 9.54 0.70 -59.16
C ALA A 747 8.35 -0.12 -59.70
N MET A 748 7.70 0.34 -60.78
CA MET A 748 6.61 -0.39 -61.44
C MET A 748 7.09 -1.68 -62.10
N ASN A 749 8.25 -1.65 -62.75
CA ASN A 749 8.89 -2.84 -63.32
C ASN A 749 9.30 -3.85 -62.22
N TRP A 750 9.81 -3.37 -61.08
CA TRP A 750 10.08 -4.22 -59.92
C TRP A 750 8.81 -4.86 -59.35
N LEU A 751 7.73 -4.07 -59.17
CA LEU A 751 6.44 -4.56 -58.68
C LEU A 751 5.88 -5.65 -59.60
N ASN A 752 5.81 -5.37 -60.91
CA ASN A 752 5.34 -6.33 -61.91
C ASN A 752 6.22 -7.59 -61.95
N SER A 753 7.54 -7.45 -61.85
CA SER A 753 8.48 -8.58 -61.85
C SER A 753 8.28 -9.48 -60.62
N LYS A 754 8.24 -8.90 -59.41
CA LYS A 754 8.04 -9.64 -58.16
C LYS A 754 6.64 -10.31 -58.11
N MET A 755 5.58 -9.64 -58.57
CA MET A 755 4.24 -10.25 -58.68
C MET A 755 4.23 -11.43 -59.66
N ASN A 756 4.78 -11.28 -60.86
CA ASN A 756 4.84 -12.35 -61.86
C ASN A 756 5.76 -13.52 -61.46
N ALA A 757 6.75 -13.27 -60.61
CA ALA A 757 7.56 -14.33 -60.01
C ALA A 757 6.81 -15.05 -58.87
N GLN A 758 6.12 -14.31 -57.98
CA GLN A 758 5.35 -14.91 -56.90
C GLN A 758 4.19 -15.77 -57.40
N ASN A 759 3.50 -15.35 -58.46
CA ASN A 759 2.38 -16.10 -59.06
C ASN A 759 2.79 -17.44 -59.69
N LYS A 760 4.08 -17.81 -59.65
CA LYS A 760 4.63 -19.08 -60.14
C LYS A 760 5.09 -20.03 -59.03
N LEU A 761 5.10 -19.58 -57.77
CA LEU A 761 5.40 -20.45 -56.62
C LEU A 761 4.13 -21.12 -56.10
N SER A 762 4.29 -22.28 -55.45
CA SER A 762 3.23 -22.84 -54.61
C SER A 762 3.09 -22.06 -53.30
N LEU A 763 1.94 -22.18 -52.65
CA LEU A 763 1.71 -21.65 -51.29
C LEU A 763 2.61 -22.34 -50.23
N THR A 764 3.14 -23.52 -50.56
CA THR A 764 4.07 -24.31 -49.75
C THR A 764 5.54 -23.85 -49.87
N GLN A 765 5.82 -22.83 -50.69
CA GLN A 765 7.17 -22.30 -50.91
C GLN A 765 7.34 -20.90 -50.32
N ASP A 766 8.57 -20.57 -49.96
CA ASP A 766 8.90 -19.28 -49.35
C ASP A 766 8.70 -18.12 -50.34
N PRO A 767 8.18 -16.96 -49.90
CA PRO A 767 7.80 -15.86 -50.78
C PRO A 767 8.97 -15.22 -51.53
N VAL A 768 8.80 -14.93 -52.83
CA VAL A 768 9.81 -14.23 -53.68
C VAL A 768 10.12 -12.82 -53.19
N VAL A 769 9.21 -12.23 -52.41
CA VAL A 769 9.35 -10.94 -51.74
C VAL A 769 8.52 -10.96 -50.47
N LYS A 770 9.09 -10.54 -49.34
CA LYS A 770 8.40 -10.38 -48.05
C LYS A 770 7.76 -8.99 -47.92
N VAL A 771 6.73 -8.85 -47.08
CA VAL A 771 6.06 -7.57 -46.77
C VAL A 771 7.06 -6.48 -46.39
N ALA A 772 8.09 -6.82 -45.61
CA ALA A 772 9.13 -5.89 -45.19
C ALA A 772 9.92 -5.27 -46.37
N GLU A 773 10.24 -6.04 -47.42
CA GLU A 773 10.90 -5.52 -48.64
C GLU A 773 9.99 -4.53 -49.38
N ILE A 774 8.69 -4.83 -49.48
CA ILE A 774 7.72 -3.98 -50.19
C ILE A 774 7.52 -2.66 -49.44
N LEU A 775 7.46 -2.70 -48.11
CA LEU A 775 7.42 -1.51 -47.27
C LEU A 775 8.70 -0.68 -47.35
N SER A 776 9.89 -1.31 -47.48
CA SER A 776 11.13 -0.59 -47.79
C SER A 776 11.03 0.09 -49.16
N LYS A 777 10.62 -0.65 -50.19
CA LYS A 777 10.51 -0.12 -51.56
C LYS A 777 9.50 1.02 -51.67
N SER A 778 8.41 0.99 -50.91
CA SER A 778 7.49 2.14 -50.78
C SER A 778 8.16 3.33 -50.12
N LYS A 779 8.93 3.15 -49.04
CA LYS A 779 9.62 4.25 -48.35
C LYS A 779 10.71 4.87 -49.22
N GLU A 780 11.44 4.06 -49.99
CA GLU A 780 12.41 4.52 -50.98
C GLU A 780 11.73 5.37 -52.08
N LEU A 781 10.61 4.89 -52.62
CA LEU A 781 9.81 5.61 -53.61
C LEU A 781 9.27 6.94 -53.06
N ASP A 782 8.68 6.93 -51.86
CA ASP A 782 8.19 8.13 -51.19
C ASP A 782 9.33 9.12 -50.90
N SER A 783 10.47 8.65 -50.41
CA SER A 783 11.65 9.47 -50.08
C SER A 783 12.27 10.14 -51.31
N PHE A 784 12.30 9.45 -52.45
CA PHE A 784 12.86 9.99 -53.70
C PHE A 784 11.88 10.92 -54.44
N CYS A 785 10.62 10.51 -54.60
CA CYS A 785 9.68 11.22 -55.46
C CYS A 785 8.98 12.40 -54.78
N ASN A 786 8.63 12.30 -53.49
CA ASN A 786 7.82 13.33 -52.83
C ASN A 786 8.55 14.69 -52.66
N PRO A 787 9.86 14.77 -52.32
CA PRO A 787 10.57 16.06 -52.23
C PRO A 787 10.64 16.82 -53.56
N ILE A 788 10.53 16.13 -54.69
CA ILE A 788 10.55 16.72 -56.04
C ILE A 788 9.12 17.10 -56.45
N ILE A 789 8.16 16.18 -56.38
CA ILE A 789 6.77 16.40 -56.80
C ILE A 789 6.04 17.46 -55.95
N TYR A 790 6.38 17.59 -54.67
CA TYR A 790 5.76 18.57 -53.74
C TYR A 790 6.67 19.77 -53.43
N LYS A 791 7.72 20.00 -54.23
CA LYS A 791 8.57 21.19 -54.16
C LYS A 791 7.71 22.45 -54.42
N PRO A 792 7.65 23.44 -53.52
CA PRO A 792 6.73 24.57 -53.65
C PRO A 792 7.15 25.57 -54.73
N LYS A 793 6.18 26.34 -55.26
CA LYS A 793 6.42 27.41 -56.24
C LYS A 793 7.38 28.49 -55.70
N PRO A 794 8.33 29.00 -56.50
CA PRO A 794 9.07 30.22 -56.17
C PRO A 794 8.13 31.40 -55.96
N LYS A 795 8.43 32.25 -54.97
CA LYS A 795 7.77 33.57 -54.83
C LYS A 795 8.36 34.54 -55.85
N VAL A 796 7.52 35.40 -56.42
CA VAL A 796 7.91 36.48 -57.32
C VAL A 796 7.96 37.79 -56.53
N GLU A 797 9.03 38.56 -56.68
CA GLU A 797 9.16 39.92 -56.13
C GLU A 797 8.92 41.00 -57.21
N PRO A 798 8.44 42.21 -56.86
CA PRO A 798 8.19 43.28 -57.83
C PRO A 798 9.48 43.99 -58.28
N PRO A 799 9.50 44.62 -59.48
CA PRO A 799 10.68 45.28 -60.01
C PRO A 799 10.97 46.65 -59.36
N SER A 800 12.23 47.07 -59.38
CA SER A 800 12.68 48.42 -59.05
C SER A 800 13.42 49.08 -60.22
N ASP A 801 13.14 50.37 -60.43
CA ASP A 801 13.78 51.23 -61.43
C ASP A 801 15.09 51.87 -60.91
N GLY A 802 15.87 52.50 -61.81
CA GLY A 802 16.66 53.68 -61.41
C GLY A 802 18.18 53.68 -61.53
N GLN A 803 18.73 53.28 -62.69
CA GLN A 803 19.92 53.90 -63.32
C GLN A 803 21.11 54.46 -62.48
N SER A 804 22.27 53.79 -62.63
CA SER A 804 23.49 54.35 -63.29
C SER A 804 24.80 54.63 -62.49
N LYS A 805 25.90 54.25 -63.18
CA LYS A 805 27.31 54.68 -63.11
C LYS A 805 28.23 54.18 -61.98
N ALA A 806 29.25 53.45 -62.45
CA ALA A 806 30.47 52.99 -61.81
C ALA A 806 31.36 54.14 -61.25
N ASN A 807 32.44 53.90 -60.48
CA ASN A 807 33.31 52.71 -60.40
C ASN A 807 34.07 52.62 -59.06
N GLY A 808 34.48 51.42 -58.60
CA GLY A 808 35.32 51.21 -57.39
C GLY A 808 35.29 49.77 -56.86
N GLU A 809 36.40 49.27 -56.28
CA GLU A 809 36.63 47.82 -56.05
C GLU A 809 36.67 47.39 -54.56
N HIS A 810 36.17 46.17 -54.27
CA HIS A 810 36.58 45.15 -53.25
C HIS A 810 36.90 45.53 -51.76
N ASN A 811 36.63 44.72 -50.70
CA ASN A 811 36.16 43.32 -50.58
C ASN A 811 35.66 42.96 -49.13
N GLY A 812 34.87 41.88 -48.94
CA GLY A 812 34.75 41.11 -47.65
C GLY A 812 33.46 41.22 -46.75
N PRO A 813 32.81 40.08 -46.35
CA PRO A 813 31.65 40.04 -45.42
C PRO A 813 31.67 38.99 -44.24
N VAL A 814 30.80 39.12 -43.21
CA VAL A 814 30.58 38.17 -42.05
C VAL A 814 29.09 38.17 -41.51
N ASN A 815 28.68 37.15 -40.72
CA ASN A 815 27.31 36.68 -40.30
C ASN A 815 26.54 37.36 -39.11
N GLY A 816 25.20 37.10 -38.98
CA GLY A 816 24.58 36.50 -37.74
C GLY A 816 23.15 36.84 -37.18
N GLN A 817 22.18 35.86 -37.22
CA GLN A 817 20.99 35.61 -36.29
C GLN A 817 19.81 36.65 -36.14
N SER A 818 18.65 36.47 -35.44
CA SER A 818 17.64 35.39 -35.04
C SER A 818 16.36 36.07 -34.40
N GLY A 819 15.19 35.51 -33.95
CA GLY A 819 14.53 34.17 -33.86
C GLY A 819 13.17 34.15 -33.05
N THR A 820 12.37 33.04 -33.08
CA THR A 820 11.24 32.55 -32.17
C THR A 820 9.76 33.08 -32.16
N GLU A 821 8.78 32.15 -31.98
CA GLU A 821 7.33 32.29 -31.56
C GLU A 821 6.71 30.86 -31.22
N THR A 822 5.44 30.45 -30.94
CA THR A 822 4.00 30.95 -30.96
C THR A 822 3.06 30.08 -30.01
N ARG A 823 1.77 30.45 -29.75
CA ARG A 823 0.63 29.65 -29.12
C ARG A 823 -0.72 30.48 -29.15
N PRO A 824 -1.95 30.04 -28.71
CA PRO A 824 -2.85 28.90 -29.04
C PRO A 824 -4.36 29.28 -29.37
N ASP A 825 -5.27 28.29 -29.57
CA ASP A 825 -6.79 28.33 -29.49
C ASP A 825 -7.60 29.14 -30.56
N PRO A 826 -8.95 28.96 -30.82
CA PRO A 826 -10.09 28.63 -29.90
C PRO A 826 -11.22 27.68 -30.46
N ALA A 827 -12.48 27.79 -29.98
CA ALA A 827 -13.64 26.89 -30.27
C ALA A 827 -15.04 27.60 -30.40
N LYS A 828 -16.13 26.81 -30.63
CA LYS A 828 -17.60 27.14 -30.84
C LYS A 828 -18.05 27.52 -32.27
N ASP A 829 -19.28 27.24 -32.77
CA ASP A 829 -20.45 26.44 -32.32
C ASP A 829 -21.32 25.94 -33.53
N ASN A 830 -22.25 25.00 -33.27
CA ASN A 830 -23.38 24.41 -34.02
C ASN A 830 -23.86 24.91 -35.42
N SER A 831 -24.27 23.94 -36.27
CA SER A 831 -25.65 23.86 -36.84
C SER A 831 -25.96 22.48 -37.50
N GLN A 832 -27.23 22.20 -37.77
CA GLN A 832 -27.81 20.86 -38.02
C GLN A 832 -27.96 20.49 -39.52
N GLN A 833 -28.01 19.19 -39.85
CA GLN A 833 -29.12 18.62 -40.62
C GLN A 833 -29.27 17.08 -40.53
N THR A 834 -30.45 16.60 -40.89
CA THR A 834 -31.07 15.30 -40.51
C THR A 834 -30.77 14.10 -41.42
N LYS A 835 -30.84 12.88 -40.86
CA LYS A 835 -31.11 11.62 -41.59
C LYS A 835 -32.58 11.20 -41.44
N PRO A 836 -33.18 10.48 -42.41
CA PRO A 836 -34.38 9.66 -42.19
C PRO A 836 -34.05 8.29 -41.59
N SER A 837 -35.07 7.61 -41.04
CA SER A 837 -35.00 6.28 -40.41
C SER A 837 -35.55 5.17 -41.33
N GLY A 838 -35.25 3.92 -40.97
CA GLY A 838 -35.89 2.71 -41.51
C GLY A 838 -35.68 1.56 -40.53
N GLU A 839 -36.79 0.98 -40.05
CA GLU A 839 -36.80 -0.12 -39.09
C GLU A 839 -36.93 -1.47 -39.82
N MET A 840 -36.34 -2.53 -39.24
CA MET A 840 -36.98 -3.85 -39.20
C MET A 840 -36.39 -4.69 -38.06
N GLU A 841 -36.98 -5.86 -37.85
CA GLU A 841 -37.08 -6.57 -36.56
C GLU A 841 -36.66 -8.05 -36.72
N VAL A 842 -36.38 -8.75 -35.62
CA VAL A 842 -36.12 -10.22 -35.51
C VAL A 842 -34.77 -10.67 -36.12
N ASP A 843 -34.00 -11.64 -35.58
CA ASP A 843 -34.06 -12.44 -34.33
C ASP A 843 -33.02 -11.95 -33.29
#